data_AF-A0A4U7KX18-F1
#
_entry.id   AF-A0A4U7KX18-F1
#
_cell.length_a   1.000
_cell.length_b   1.000
_cell.length_c   1.000
_cell.angle_alpha   90.00
_cell.angle_beta   90.00
_cell.angle_gamma   90.00
#
_symmetry.space_group_name_H-M   'P 1'
#
loop_
_entity.id
_entity.type
_entity.pdbx_description
1 polymer ?
#
loop_
_entity_poly.entity_id
_entity_poly.type
_entity_poly.pdbx_seq_one_letter_code
_entity_poly.pdbx_strand_id
1 'polypeptide(L)'
;MKFYIDELPVLFPYPKIYPEQYAYMTDLKRTLDANGHCVLEMPSGTGKTVSLLSLIVSYQLFHPAKRKLIYCSRTVPEIEKALAELKRLMEYRARYNVKEGEESEVIKNEAEGSNGPGEHNTEMKGKGKAGGQMEDILALGLSSRKNLCIHPDVSRERKGKVVDARCRDMTSSWACEKGRQDPGSVELCDFHEELGKMEPGQLIPQGVWTLEEVKEYARDKGICPYFAIRRMLPFVDIIIYSFHYLLDPKIAEQVSKEMSKDAIVVFDEAHNIDNVCIESLSIDLTRPMLDSAYRSINHLSERVDEIKKTDASKLQDEYARLVEGLQEQGEQREAESFMANPVLPDDLLQEAIPGNIRRAEHFVAFLKRFVEYLKTRMRVLHVVAETPASFLQHLKDITYIERKPLRFCAERLRMLVSTLELTRLDEFSALQKVAAFATLVATYDKGFLLILEPFETENATVPNPIFHFTCLDASLAIAPVFERFSSVIITSGTISPLDMYPKMLKFDAIVQESYAMTLTRQCFLPLVITRGSDQVAISSRFEVRNDPAVVRNYGSILIEYAKCVPDGIVAFFPSYLYMESIVAAWHDMGILDEVWKYKLIFIETPDAPETSIALENYRRACDNGRGAILLSVARGKVSEGIDFDHNYGRAVIMFGVPYQYTESRILKARLEFLRDNFRIRENDFLTFDAMRHAAQCVGRVLRGKTDYGLMVFADKRFARADKRNKLPKWIAQYIKETHSNLSTDMAIVESKLFIRSMAQPYPEGKNGVSLWELADIESRQAKERETFAKLMGGQLKVDANGEVVDKDDSYSDMEDDGKQEDDFDKEFGEGHDLVQINEMDQVMQEV
;
A
#
# COMPACT_ATOMS: atom_id res chain seq x y z
N MET A 1 -0.34 -4.76 28.51
CA MET A 1 -0.44 -6.17 28.91
C MET A 1 0.87 -6.84 28.52
N LYS A 2 1.48 -7.65 29.40
CA LYS A 2 2.69 -8.43 29.09
C LYS A 2 2.30 -9.90 28.99
N PHE A 3 2.52 -10.51 27.84
CA PHE A 3 2.30 -11.95 27.65
C PHE A 3 3.44 -12.53 26.82
N TYR A 4 3.56 -13.86 26.81
CA TYR A 4 4.65 -14.54 26.12
C TYR A 4 4.13 -15.19 24.84
N ILE A 5 4.90 -15.13 23.75
CA ILE A 5 4.69 -15.95 22.56
C ILE A 5 5.92 -16.86 22.45
N ASP A 6 5.74 -18.13 22.84
CA ASP A 6 6.80 -19.04 23.24
C ASP A 6 7.72 -18.37 24.27
N GLU A 7 8.99 -18.09 23.93
CA GLU A 7 9.97 -17.44 24.82
C GLU A 7 9.98 -15.90 24.73
N LEU A 8 9.27 -15.30 23.76
CA LEU A 8 9.34 -13.87 23.50
C LEU A 8 8.34 -13.08 24.38
N PRO A 9 8.80 -12.19 25.28
CA PRO A 9 7.90 -11.31 26.03
C PRO A 9 7.37 -10.18 25.13
N VAL A 10 6.06 -10.16 24.90
CA VAL A 10 5.39 -9.12 24.10
C VAL A 10 4.69 -8.15 25.03
N LEU A 11 5.05 -6.86 24.91
CA LEU A 11 4.38 -5.76 25.59
C LEU A 11 3.34 -5.13 24.66
N PHE A 12 2.07 -5.40 24.93
CA PHE A 12 0.95 -4.87 24.17
C PHE A 12 0.35 -3.63 24.87
N PRO A 13 0.07 -2.52 24.15
CA PRO A 13 -0.27 -1.24 24.76
C PRO A 13 -1.71 -1.14 25.28
N TYR A 14 -2.49 -2.23 25.16
CA TYR A 14 -3.86 -2.32 25.64
C TYR A 14 -3.98 -3.40 26.74
N PRO A 15 -4.99 -3.32 27.61
CA PRO A 15 -5.21 -4.31 28.67
C PRO A 15 -5.81 -5.62 28.15
N LYS A 16 -6.41 -5.62 26.96
CA LYS A 16 -7.06 -6.78 26.32
C LYS A 16 -6.58 -6.91 24.88
N ILE A 17 -6.57 -8.13 24.37
CA ILE A 17 -6.16 -8.47 23.01
C ILE A 17 -7.29 -9.21 22.29
N TYR A 18 -7.34 -9.16 20.96
CA TYR A 18 -8.22 -10.01 20.16
C TYR A 18 -7.57 -11.38 19.85
N PRO A 19 -8.35 -12.47 19.78
CA PRO A 19 -7.85 -13.79 19.38
C PRO A 19 -7.07 -13.75 18.06
N GLU A 20 -7.61 -13.04 17.06
CA GLU A 20 -6.97 -12.88 15.76
C GLU A 20 -5.64 -12.11 15.83
N GLN A 21 -5.49 -11.14 16.73
CA GLN A 21 -4.23 -10.43 16.95
C GLN A 21 -3.15 -11.37 17.51
N TYR A 22 -3.52 -12.26 18.44
CA TYR A 22 -2.61 -13.26 18.99
C TYR A 22 -2.15 -14.27 17.92
N ALA A 23 -3.08 -14.78 17.12
CA ALA A 23 -2.76 -15.69 16.01
C ALA A 23 -1.81 -15.03 15.00
N TYR A 24 -2.10 -13.78 14.62
CA TYR A 24 -1.26 -12.99 13.73
C TYR A 24 0.14 -12.77 14.27
N MET A 25 0.29 -12.45 15.56
CA MET A 25 1.60 -12.30 16.16
C MET A 25 2.38 -13.63 16.22
N THR A 26 1.69 -14.74 16.46
CA THR A 26 2.30 -16.06 16.47
C THR A 26 2.88 -16.43 15.09
N ASP A 27 2.10 -16.23 14.03
CA ASP A 27 2.53 -16.53 12.66
C ASP A 27 3.56 -15.54 12.12
N LEU A 28 3.47 -14.26 12.52
CA LEU A 28 4.51 -13.28 12.21
C LEU A 28 5.82 -13.66 12.88
N LYS A 29 5.80 -14.10 14.15
CA LYS A 29 6.98 -14.58 14.85
C LYS A 29 7.60 -15.79 14.15
N ARG A 30 6.80 -16.80 13.78
CA ARG A 30 7.26 -17.98 13.01
C ARG A 30 7.99 -17.57 11.72
N THR A 31 7.48 -16.55 11.04
CA THR A 31 8.10 -16.02 9.81
C THR A 31 9.45 -15.37 10.09
N LEU A 32 9.55 -14.57 11.17
CA LEU A 32 10.79 -13.92 11.58
C LEU A 32 11.86 -14.93 12.01
N ASP A 33 11.46 -15.95 12.77
CA ASP A 33 12.35 -17.02 13.24
C ASP A 33 12.90 -17.86 12.06
N ALA A 34 12.08 -18.09 11.03
CA ALA A 34 12.45 -18.84 9.83
C ALA A 34 13.24 -18.03 8.78
N ASN A 35 13.42 -16.71 8.97
CA ASN A 35 14.03 -15.80 8.00
C ASN A 35 13.44 -15.93 6.58
N GLY A 36 12.11 -15.86 6.46
CA GLY A 36 11.47 -15.86 5.14
C GLY A 36 10.39 -14.81 4.96
N HIS A 37 9.63 -14.94 3.88
CA HIS A 37 8.56 -14.03 3.50
C HIS A 37 7.20 -14.58 3.92
N CYS A 38 6.24 -13.70 4.21
CA CYS A 38 4.87 -14.10 4.49
C CYS A 38 3.83 -13.17 3.85
N VAL A 39 2.64 -13.72 3.65
CA VAL A 39 1.45 -12.99 3.21
C VAL A 39 0.35 -13.22 4.23
N LEU A 40 -0.03 -12.15 4.94
CA LEU A 40 -0.99 -12.22 6.04
C LEU A 40 -2.20 -11.33 5.76
N GLU A 41 -3.38 -11.93 5.65
CA GLU A 41 -4.66 -11.21 5.53
C GLU A 41 -5.28 -10.99 6.91
N MET A 42 -5.31 -9.74 7.39
CA MET A 42 -5.84 -9.34 8.70
C MET A 42 -7.01 -8.37 8.53
N PRO A 43 -8.23 -8.67 9.00
CA PRO A 43 -9.41 -7.82 8.80
C PRO A 43 -9.21 -6.38 9.26
N SER A 44 -9.82 -5.43 8.54
CA SER A 44 -9.80 -4.01 8.89
C SER A 44 -10.39 -3.76 10.29
N GLY A 45 -9.81 -2.81 11.02
CA GLY A 45 -10.32 -2.41 12.35
C GLY A 45 -9.95 -3.36 13.51
N THR A 46 -9.09 -4.35 13.28
CA THR A 46 -8.63 -5.29 14.31
C THR A 46 -7.31 -4.89 14.97
N GLY A 47 -6.77 -3.70 14.71
CA GLY A 47 -5.50 -3.24 15.32
C GLY A 47 -4.25 -3.93 14.79
N LYS A 48 -4.22 -4.16 13.47
CA LYS A 48 -3.10 -4.77 12.73
C LYS A 48 -1.76 -4.06 12.99
N THR A 49 -1.71 -2.75 12.80
CA THR A 49 -0.49 -1.95 12.93
C THR A 49 0.08 -2.02 14.35
N VAL A 50 -0.77 -1.84 15.37
CA VAL A 50 -0.38 -2.02 16.78
C VAL A 50 0.18 -3.42 17.04
N SER A 51 -0.48 -4.47 16.56
CA SER A 51 -0.06 -5.86 16.81
C SER A 51 1.29 -6.14 16.17
N LEU A 52 1.48 -5.69 14.92
CA LEU A 52 2.74 -5.80 14.20
C LEU A 52 3.87 -5.05 14.90
N LEU A 53 3.67 -3.78 15.26
CA LEU A 53 4.69 -2.96 15.91
C LEU A 53 5.04 -3.51 17.31
N SER A 54 4.04 -3.95 18.08
CA SER A 54 4.26 -4.52 19.42
C SER A 54 5.15 -5.75 19.37
N LEU A 55 4.93 -6.64 18.40
CA LEU A 55 5.73 -7.84 18.22
C LEU A 55 7.13 -7.53 17.72
N ILE A 56 7.27 -6.73 16.66
CA ILE A 56 8.59 -6.48 16.05
C ILE A 56 9.49 -5.72 17.02
N VAL A 57 8.98 -4.73 17.75
CA VAL A 57 9.81 -4.02 18.73
C VAL A 57 10.23 -4.95 19.86
N SER A 58 9.32 -5.82 20.33
CA SER A 58 9.67 -6.83 21.34
C SER A 58 10.75 -7.79 20.82
N TYR A 59 10.65 -8.19 19.56
CA TYR A 59 11.63 -9.05 18.87
C TYR A 59 13.01 -8.37 18.75
N GLN A 60 13.05 -7.09 18.36
CA GLN A 60 14.29 -6.31 18.25
C GLN A 60 15.04 -6.18 19.57
N LEU A 61 14.33 -6.17 20.70
CA LEU A 61 14.93 -6.02 22.02
C LEU A 61 15.29 -7.35 22.68
N PHE A 62 14.55 -8.42 22.35
CA PHE A 62 14.84 -9.74 22.86
C PHE A 62 16.08 -10.37 22.21
N HIS A 63 16.27 -10.16 20.91
CA HIS A 63 17.42 -10.70 20.20
C HIS A 63 18.61 -9.72 20.18
N PRO A 64 19.85 -10.19 20.42
CA PRO A 64 21.04 -9.34 20.45
C PRO A 64 21.38 -8.74 19.08
N ALA A 65 20.97 -9.40 17.98
CA ALA A 65 21.09 -8.87 16.63
C ALA A 65 19.90 -7.94 16.34
N LYS A 66 20.07 -6.64 16.61
CA LYS A 66 19.06 -5.61 16.31
C LYS A 66 18.84 -5.51 14.79
N ARG A 67 17.77 -6.14 14.29
CA ARG A 67 17.33 -6.00 12.90
C ARG A 67 16.57 -4.68 12.74
N LYS A 68 16.95 -3.85 11.77
CA LYS A 68 16.23 -2.60 11.45
C LYS A 68 14.82 -2.91 10.93
N LEU A 69 13.81 -2.18 11.37
CA LEU A 69 12.44 -2.27 10.84
C LEU A 69 12.21 -1.22 9.77
N ILE A 70 11.78 -1.66 8.60
CA ILE A 70 11.36 -0.82 7.48
C ILE A 70 9.86 -1.01 7.31
N TYR A 71 9.09 -0.01 7.71
CA TYR A 71 7.64 0.00 7.57
C TYR A 71 7.24 0.83 6.35
N CYS A 72 6.61 0.17 5.38
CA CYS A 72 6.16 0.78 4.15
C CYS A 72 4.64 0.91 4.16
N SER A 73 4.15 2.15 4.09
CA SER A 73 2.73 2.49 3.92
C SER A 73 2.48 3.04 2.52
N ARG A 74 1.21 3.27 2.17
CA ARG A 74 0.87 3.86 0.88
C ARG A 74 0.88 5.38 0.96
N THR A 75 0.17 5.94 1.94
CA THR A 75 -0.12 7.38 2.01
C THR A 75 0.58 8.08 3.18
N VAL A 76 0.77 9.40 3.07
CA VAL A 76 1.40 10.20 4.16
C VAL A 76 0.57 10.18 5.45
N PRO A 77 -0.78 10.28 5.42
CA PRO A 77 -1.58 10.13 6.64
C PRO A 77 -1.42 8.76 7.33
N GLU A 78 -1.20 7.68 6.59
CA GLU A 78 -0.90 6.36 7.18
C GLU A 78 0.46 6.35 7.87
N ILE A 79 1.48 6.99 7.27
CA ILE A 79 2.81 7.16 7.89
C ILE A 79 2.68 7.88 9.24
N GLU A 80 1.91 8.98 9.30
CA GLU A 80 1.68 9.72 10.53
C GLU A 80 0.91 8.91 11.58
N LYS A 81 -0.11 8.15 11.16
CA LYS A 81 -0.84 7.23 12.05
C LYS A 81 0.07 6.16 12.63
N ALA A 82 0.91 5.53 11.82
CA ALA A 82 1.84 4.50 12.27
C ALA A 82 2.88 5.06 13.26
N LEU A 83 3.41 6.27 13.01
CA LEU A 83 4.31 6.95 13.95
C LEU A 83 3.61 7.28 15.28
N ALA A 84 2.36 7.74 15.23
CA ALA A 84 1.59 8.04 16.43
C ALA A 84 1.28 6.78 17.26
N GLU A 85 0.97 5.65 16.61
CA GLU A 85 0.79 4.37 17.28
C GLU A 85 2.09 3.84 17.90
N LEU A 86 3.22 3.96 17.19
CA LEU A 86 4.53 3.60 17.71
C LEU A 86 4.91 4.43 18.94
N LYS A 87 4.61 5.74 18.91
CA LYS A 87 4.83 6.64 20.04
C LYS A 87 4.02 6.21 21.27
N ARG A 88 2.74 5.89 21.10
CA ARG A 88 1.90 5.35 22.19
C ARG A 88 2.44 4.03 22.74
N LEU A 89 2.94 3.15 21.88
CA LEU A 89 3.60 1.91 22.30
C LEU A 89 4.84 2.19 23.14
N MET A 90 5.71 3.10 22.72
CA MET A 90 6.92 3.45 23.48
C MET A 90 6.59 4.12 24.82
N GLU A 91 5.61 5.03 24.86
CA GLU A 91 5.12 5.64 26.10
C GLU A 91 4.56 4.60 27.07
N TYR A 92 3.81 3.61 26.55
CA TYR A 92 3.29 2.51 27.35
C TYR A 92 4.41 1.68 27.97
N ARG A 93 5.43 1.33 27.17
CA ARG A 93 6.58 0.53 27.62
C ARG A 93 7.43 1.28 28.65
N ALA A 94 7.67 2.58 28.44
CA ALA A 94 8.35 3.42 29.42
C ALA A 94 7.62 3.44 30.78
N ARG A 95 6.28 3.55 30.78
CA ARG A 95 5.48 3.48 32.01
C ARG A 95 5.51 2.10 32.65
N TYR A 96 5.56 1.04 31.85
CA TYR A 96 5.61 -0.34 32.36
C TYR A 96 6.95 -0.65 33.03
N ASN A 97 8.07 -0.22 32.45
CA ASN A 97 9.41 -0.43 33.00
C ASN A 97 9.62 0.32 34.33
N VAL A 98 8.98 1.48 34.53
CA VAL A 98 8.97 2.17 35.84
C VAL A 98 8.28 1.32 36.91
N LYS A 99 7.13 0.73 36.58
CA LYS A 99 6.36 -0.09 37.52
C LYS A 99 7.10 -1.36 37.93
N GLU A 100 7.74 -2.06 36.99
CA GLU A 100 8.59 -3.21 37.33
C GLU A 100 9.79 -2.81 38.20
N GLY A 101 10.38 -1.62 37.96
CA GLY A 101 11.45 -1.07 38.79
C GLY A 101 10.99 -0.77 40.22
N GLU A 102 9.84 -0.12 40.38
CA GLU A 102 9.23 0.18 41.68
C GLU A 102 8.81 -1.10 42.43
N GLU A 103 8.19 -2.07 41.76
CA GLU A 103 7.83 -3.37 42.36
C GLU A 103 9.06 -4.18 42.78
N SER A 104 10.14 -4.14 41.98
CA SER A 104 11.41 -4.79 42.32
C SER A 104 12.14 -4.12 43.49
N GLU A 105 12.02 -2.80 43.65
CA GLU A 105 12.56 -2.07 44.80
C GLU A 105 11.73 -2.30 46.07
N VAL A 106 10.40 -2.40 45.97
CA VAL A 106 9.53 -2.75 47.12
C VAL A 106 9.84 -4.16 47.64
N ILE A 107 10.01 -5.15 46.76
CA ILE A 107 10.38 -6.52 47.16
C ILE A 107 11.77 -6.58 47.79
N LYS A 108 12.73 -5.75 47.34
CA LYS A 108 14.05 -5.64 47.97
C LYS A 108 14.00 -4.94 49.32
N ASN A 109 13.19 -3.90 49.47
CA ASN A 109 13.00 -3.18 50.74
C ASN A 109 12.20 -4.00 51.77
N GLU A 110 11.33 -4.92 51.33
CA GLU A 110 10.69 -5.91 52.21
C GLU A 110 11.65 -7.04 52.63
N ALA A 111 12.66 -7.35 51.82
CA ALA A 111 13.73 -8.29 52.17
C ALA A 111 14.79 -7.67 53.11
N GLU A 112 14.97 -6.35 53.07
CA GLU A 112 15.93 -5.59 53.88
C GLU A 112 15.22 -4.57 54.80
N GLY A 113 14.46 -5.05 55.79
CA GLY A 113 13.74 -4.15 56.70
C GLY A 113 13.47 -4.71 58.10
N SER A 114 14.49 -4.73 58.97
CA SER A 114 14.28 -4.73 60.43
C SER A 114 15.03 -3.57 61.10
N ASN A 115 14.27 -2.78 61.87
CA ASN A 115 14.65 -1.71 62.83
C ASN A 115 15.14 -0.39 62.21
N GLY A 116 14.62 0.80 62.52
CA GLY A 116 13.71 1.32 63.56
C GLY A 116 13.41 2.82 63.27
N PRO A 117 12.65 3.55 64.11
CA PRO A 117 12.07 4.84 63.74
C PRO A 117 12.97 6.03 64.09
N GLY A 118 13.16 6.95 63.14
CA GLY A 118 13.81 8.24 63.35
C GLY A 118 13.12 9.34 62.56
N GLU A 119 12.53 10.29 63.28
CA GLU A 119 11.90 11.51 62.74
C GLU A 119 12.95 12.45 62.13
N HIS A 120 12.64 13.05 60.96
CA HIS A 120 13.04 14.43 60.65
C HIS A 120 12.19 15.02 59.50
N ASN A 121 11.54 16.14 59.79
CA ASN A 121 10.89 17.06 58.84
C ASN A 121 11.93 17.71 57.91
N THR A 122 11.68 17.77 56.59
CA THR A 122 12.03 18.95 55.76
C THR A 122 11.27 18.99 54.43
N GLU A 123 10.52 20.08 54.24
CA GLU A 123 10.15 20.79 53.00
C GLU A 123 10.19 20.06 51.63
N MET A 124 8.99 19.76 51.09
CA MET A 124 8.80 19.44 49.68
C MET A 124 8.93 20.68 48.79
N LYS A 125 10.10 20.85 48.17
CA LYS A 125 10.25 21.50 46.86
C LYS A 125 11.11 20.60 45.97
N GLY A 126 10.45 19.79 45.15
CA GLY A 126 11.11 18.98 44.13
C GLY A 126 10.11 18.58 43.06
N LYS A 127 10.17 19.24 41.90
CA LYS A 127 9.56 18.74 40.67
C LYS A 127 10.27 17.42 40.31
N GLY A 128 9.74 16.30 40.78
CA GLY A 128 10.20 14.97 40.39
C GLY A 128 9.89 14.77 38.90
N LYS A 129 10.93 14.79 38.06
CA LYS A 129 10.88 14.17 36.74
C LYS A 129 10.67 12.67 36.98
N ALA A 130 9.51 12.15 36.58
CA ALA A 130 9.24 10.72 36.52
C ALA A 130 10.22 10.08 35.52
N GLY A 131 11.33 9.57 36.03
CA GLY A 131 12.42 9.00 35.23
C GLY A 131 12.26 7.50 35.06
N GLY A 132 11.36 7.07 34.18
CA GLY A 132 11.52 5.76 33.55
C GLY A 132 12.70 5.81 32.60
N GLN A 133 13.54 4.77 32.59
CA GLN A 133 14.54 4.62 31.54
C GLN A 133 13.79 4.47 30.21
N MET A 134 13.85 5.52 29.38
CA MET A 134 13.44 5.42 27.98
C MET A 134 14.38 4.44 27.31
N GLU A 135 13.82 3.41 26.68
CA GLU A 135 14.60 2.50 25.85
C GLU A 135 15.19 3.28 24.67
N ASP A 136 16.46 3.01 24.36
CA ASP A 136 17.19 3.65 23.26
C ASP A 136 16.68 3.13 21.90
N ILE A 137 15.53 3.64 21.46
CA ILE A 137 14.96 3.39 20.13
C ILE A 137 14.79 4.73 19.42
N LEU A 138 15.37 4.82 18.22
CA LEU A 138 15.13 5.94 17.30
C LEU A 138 14.16 5.50 16.20
N ALA A 139 13.05 6.21 16.07
CA ALA A 139 12.09 6.00 14.99
C ALA A 139 11.78 7.30 14.25
N LEU A 140 11.93 7.28 12.92
CA LEU A 140 11.73 8.45 12.06
C LEU A 140 10.78 8.15 10.90
N GLY A 141 9.93 9.12 10.59
CA GLY A 141 9.18 9.17 9.34
C GLY A 141 9.99 9.80 8.21
N LEU A 142 9.95 9.21 7.02
CA LEU A 142 10.51 9.79 5.80
C LEU A 142 9.39 10.10 4.79
N SER A 143 9.40 11.33 4.29
CA SER A 143 8.44 11.83 3.31
C SER A 143 9.13 12.69 2.24
N SER A 144 8.32 13.21 1.30
CA SER A 144 8.81 14.08 0.22
C SER A 144 9.30 15.45 0.76
N ARG A 145 10.16 16.11 -0.01
CA ARG A 145 10.65 17.47 0.33
C ARG A 145 9.51 18.46 0.46
N LYS A 146 8.43 18.29 -0.31
CA LYS A 146 7.21 19.12 -0.20
C LYS A 146 6.63 19.14 1.22
N ASN A 147 6.67 18.01 1.92
CA ASN A 147 6.06 17.90 3.25
C ASN A 147 7.02 18.36 4.35
N LEU A 148 8.33 18.16 4.16
CA LEU A 148 9.37 18.45 5.15
C LEU A 148 10.04 19.83 5.00
N CYS A 149 9.98 20.49 3.84
CA CYS A 149 10.66 21.77 3.64
C CYS A 149 10.13 22.86 4.59
N ILE A 150 11.05 23.63 5.18
CA ILE A 150 10.76 24.77 6.06
C ILE A 150 11.23 26.12 5.48
N HIS A 151 11.91 26.11 4.33
CA HIS A 151 12.38 27.33 3.67
C HIS A 151 11.19 28.18 3.21
N PRO A 152 11.11 29.48 3.54
CA PRO A 152 9.92 30.30 3.33
C PRO A 152 9.47 30.39 1.86
N ASP A 153 10.42 30.51 0.92
CA ASP A 153 10.09 30.65 -0.50
C ASP A 153 9.78 29.33 -1.20
N VAL A 154 10.37 28.22 -0.72
CA VAL A 154 10.20 26.91 -1.34
C VAL A 154 8.97 26.20 -0.77
N SER A 155 8.70 26.36 0.53
CA SER A 155 7.55 25.72 1.20
C SER A 155 6.20 26.22 0.68
N ARG A 156 6.14 27.38 0.01
CA ARG A 156 4.91 27.93 -0.59
C ARG A 156 4.52 27.24 -1.90
N GLU A 157 5.46 26.56 -2.56
CA GLU A 157 5.23 25.92 -3.84
C GLU A 157 4.33 24.67 -3.70
N ARG A 158 3.28 24.59 -4.53
CA ARG A 158 2.31 23.47 -4.45
C ARG A 158 2.80 22.19 -5.14
N LYS A 159 3.68 22.33 -6.13
CA LYS A 159 4.15 21.22 -6.98
C LYS A 159 5.46 20.66 -6.42
N GLY A 160 5.48 19.36 -6.10
CA GLY A 160 6.67 18.68 -5.54
C GLY A 160 7.91 18.81 -6.42
N LYS A 161 7.78 18.64 -7.75
CA LYS A 161 8.91 18.76 -8.69
C LYS A 161 9.60 20.13 -8.65
N VAL A 162 8.83 21.20 -8.42
CA VAL A 162 9.36 22.57 -8.34
C VAL A 162 10.07 22.77 -7.01
N VAL A 163 9.50 22.25 -5.91
CA VAL A 163 10.15 22.21 -4.59
C VAL A 163 11.50 21.51 -4.67
N ASP A 164 11.55 20.36 -5.35
CA ASP A 164 12.76 19.59 -5.47
C ASP A 164 13.84 20.32 -6.30
N ALA A 165 13.45 20.94 -7.41
CA ALA A 165 14.33 21.72 -8.28
C ALA A 165 14.93 22.93 -7.53
N ARG A 166 14.09 23.75 -6.88
CA ARG A 166 14.57 24.91 -6.12
C ARG A 166 15.46 24.52 -4.94
N CYS A 167 15.11 23.44 -4.24
CA CYS A 167 15.94 22.91 -3.17
C CYS A 167 17.34 22.54 -3.71
N ARG A 168 17.42 21.87 -4.87
CA ARG A 168 18.70 21.53 -5.49
C ARG A 168 19.49 22.77 -5.93
N ASP A 169 18.83 23.77 -6.51
CA ASP A 169 19.51 24.99 -6.95
C ASP A 169 20.29 25.65 -5.78
N MET A 170 19.76 25.55 -4.56
CA MET A 170 20.40 26.09 -3.34
C MET A 170 21.35 25.12 -2.61
N THR A 171 21.18 23.80 -2.76
CA THR A 171 21.96 22.80 -2.00
C THR A 171 22.92 21.98 -2.86
N SER A 172 23.05 22.30 -4.14
CA SER A 172 24.03 21.63 -5.01
C SER A 172 25.44 21.97 -4.57
N SER A 173 26.37 21.02 -4.71
CA SER A 173 27.78 21.20 -4.33
C SER A 173 28.41 22.42 -4.98
N TRP A 174 28.16 22.63 -6.28
CA TRP A 174 28.69 23.76 -7.04
C TRP A 174 28.08 25.08 -6.57
N ALA A 175 26.80 25.09 -6.17
CA ALA A 175 26.18 26.27 -5.59
C ALA A 175 26.80 26.59 -4.23
N CYS A 176 26.95 25.59 -3.35
CA CYS A 176 27.60 25.73 -2.05
C CYS A 176 29.07 26.18 -2.21
N GLU A 177 29.81 25.62 -3.16
CA GLU A 177 31.21 25.97 -3.41
C GLU A 177 31.34 27.41 -3.94
N LYS A 178 30.52 27.79 -4.93
CA LYS A 178 30.48 29.18 -5.43
C LYS A 178 30.06 30.16 -4.36
N GLY A 179 29.04 29.83 -3.57
CA GLY A 179 28.57 30.70 -2.48
C GLY A 179 29.60 30.82 -1.34
N ARG A 180 30.46 29.81 -1.14
CA ARG A 180 31.60 29.88 -0.21
C ARG A 180 32.77 30.70 -0.77
N GLN A 181 33.05 30.58 -2.06
CA GLN A 181 34.12 31.34 -2.74
C GLN A 181 33.75 32.81 -2.94
N ASP A 182 32.50 33.09 -3.32
CA ASP A 182 31.95 34.43 -3.57
C ASP A 182 30.59 34.60 -2.86
N PRO A 183 30.59 35.06 -1.59
CA PRO A 183 29.38 35.25 -0.80
C PRO A 183 28.38 36.22 -1.45
N GLY A 184 27.19 35.72 -1.80
CA GLY A 184 26.11 36.49 -2.44
C GLY A 184 25.96 36.28 -3.95
N SER A 185 26.83 35.48 -4.57
CA SER A 185 26.73 35.11 -5.99
C SER A 185 25.56 34.15 -6.29
N VAL A 186 25.22 33.27 -5.35
CA VAL A 186 24.17 32.26 -5.45
C VAL A 186 23.36 32.23 -4.16
N GLU A 187 22.04 32.07 -4.27
CA GLU A 187 21.16 31.86 -3.12
C GLU A 187 21.43 30.49 -2.49
N LEU A 188 21.82 30.47 -1.22
CA LEU A 188 22.06 29.25 -0.44
C LEU A 188 20.93 29.04 0.58
N CYS A 189 20.76 27.79 0.99
CA CYS A 189 19.81 27.45 2.04
C CYS A 189 20.49 27.48 3.41
N ASP A 190 20.17 28.48 4.23
CA ASP A 190 20.72 28.66 5.59
C ASP A 190 20.59 27.37 6.44
N PHE A 191 19.42 26.73 6.38
CA PHE A 191 19.12 25.50 7.12
C PHE A 191 20.01 24.32 6.71
N HIS A 192 20.47 24.28 5.45
CA HIS A 192 21.33 23.19 4.96
C HIS A 192 22.79 23.42 5.33
N GLU A 193 23.27 24.67 5.23
CA GLU A 193 24.64 25.01 5.63
C GLU A 193 24.86 24.84 7.12
N GLU A 194 23.88 25.21 7.97
CA GLU A 194 23.97 25.00 9.41
C GLU A 194 23.98 23.50 9.77
N LEU A 195 23.18 22.70 9.06
CA LEU A 195 23.22 21.24 9.18
C LEU A 195 24.59 20.66 8.76
N GLY A 196 25.26 21.28 7.79
CA GLY A 196 26.61 20.92 7.35
C GLY A 196 27.67 21.04 8.45
N LYS A 197 27.45 21.90 9.46
CA LYS A 197 28.37 22.12 10.57
C LYS A 197 28.21 21.09 11.70
N MET A 198 27.08 20.39 11.75
CA MET A 198 26.76 19.43 12.80
C MET A 198 27.16 18.01 12.42
N GLU A 199 27.54 17.21 13.41
CA GLU A 199 27.85 15.80 13.19
C GLU A 199 26.59 14.97 12.87
N PRO A 200 26.67 14.01 11.92
CA PRO A 200 25.50 13.25 11.47
C PRO A 200 24.78 12.44 12.55
N GLY A 201 25.47 11.98 13.60
CA GLY A 201 24.94 11.00 14.55
C GLY A 201 24.08 11.57 15.69
N GLN A 202 24.11 12.88 15.94
CA GLN A 202 23.40 13.53 17.07
C GLN A 202 22.43 14.63 16.63
N LEU A 203 21.94 14.56 15.39
CA LEU A 203 21.03 15.58 14.86
C LEU A 203 19.68 15.57 15.57
N ILE A 204 19.11 14.37 15.75
CA ILE A 204 17.81 14.15 16.37
C ILE A 204 18.04 13.22 17.57
N PRO A 205 17.56 13.57 18.78
CA PRO A 205 17.75 12.73 19.94
C PRO A 205 16.86 11.49 19.89
N GLN A 206 17.19 10.49 20.71
CA GLN A 206 16.48 9.22 20.81
C GLN A 206 14.98 9.43 21.09
N GLY A 207 14.15 8.59 20.48
CA GLY A 207 12.69 8.66 20.57
C GLY A 207 11.97 8.47 19.24
N VAL A 208 10.64 8.50 19.31
CA VAL A 208 9.76 8.40 18.15
C VAL A 208 9.34 9.80 17.73
N TRP A 209 9.69 10.18 16.50
CA TRP A 209 9.40 11.52 15.97
C TRP A 209 8.39 11.47 14.82
N THR A 210 7.32 12.25 14.94
CA THR A 210 6.39 12.47 13.84
C THR A 210 6.96 13.46 12.82
N LEU A 211 6.42 13.49 11.59
CA LEU A 211 6.87 14.41 10.55
C LEU A 211 6.74 15.89 10.98
N GLU A 212 5.69 16.21 11.73
CA GLU A 212 5.44 17.57 12.24
C GLU A 212 6.39 17.93 13.38
N GLU A 213 6.61 17.01 14.33
CA GLU A 213 7.55 17.18 15.44
C GLU A 213 8.99 17.40 14.94
N VAL A 214 9.42 16.68 13.89
CA VAL A 214 10.74 16.90 13.28
C VAL A 214 10.83 18.30 12.68
N LYS A 215 9.76 18.82 12.05
CA LYS A 215 9.76 20.17 11.46
C LYS A 215 9.83 21.25 12.53
N GLU A 216 9.12 21.09 13.63
CA GLU A 216 9.15 22.01 14.77
C GLU A 216 10.54 22.02 15.41
N TYR A 217 11.09 20.85 15.72
CA TYR A 217 12.44 20.72 16.27
C TYR A 217 13.51 21.32 15.33
N ALA A 218 13.39 21.06 14.03
CA ALA A 218 14.31 21.58 13.04
C ALA A 218 14.21 23.11 12.90
N ARG A 219 13.02 23.69 13.07
CA ARG A 219 12.82 25.15 13.09
C ARG A 219 13.49 25.78 14.31
N ASP A 220 13.39 25.16 15.48
CA ASP A 220 14.00 25.66 16.73
C ASP A 220 15.53 25.58 16.68
N LYS A 221 16.08 24.55 16.05
CA LYS A 221 17.52 24.34 15.89
C LYS A 221 18.13 25.03 14.67
N GLY A 222 17.31 25.54 13.74
CA GLY A 222 17.77 26.14 12.49
C GLY A 222 18.39 25.14 11.50
N ILE A 223 17.98 23.87 11.53
CA ILE A 223 18.52 22.81 10.65
C ILE A 223 17.50 22.38 9.59
N CYS A 224 17.96 21.80 8.48
CA CYS A 224 17.07 21.28 7.45
C CYS A 224 16.50 19.90 7.84
N PRO A 225 15.18 19.74 8.06
CA PRO A 225 14.60 18.47 8.52
C PRO A 225 14.74 17.33 7.50
N TYR A 226 14.61 17.63 6.19
CA TYR A 226 14.72 16.60 5.14
C TYR A 226 16.11 15.97 5.10
N PHE A 227 17.17 16.79 5.07
CA PHE A 227 18.54 16.29 5.07
C PHE A 227 18.95 15.73 6.44
N ALA A 228 18.38 16.24 7.53
CA ALA A 228 18.61 15.68 8.87
C ALA A 228 18.11 14.23 8.96
N ILE A 229 16.85 13.97 8.57
CA ILE A 229 16.31 12.60 8.53
C ILE A 229 17.18 11.70 7.64
N ARG A 230 17.56 12.19 6.45
CA ARG A 230 18.39 11.42 5.52
C ARG A 230 19.75 11.03 6.11
N ARG A 231 20.46 11.97 6.76
CA ARG A 231 21.75 11.67 7.42
C ARG A 231 21.60 10.75 8.64
N MET A 232 20.43 10.73 9.26
CA MET A 232 20.13 9.85 10.39
C MET A 232 19.74 8.42 9.96
N LEU A 233 19.36 8.17 8.69
CA LEU A 233 18.86 6.88 8.22
C LEU A 233 19.71 5.65 8.63
N PRO A 234 21.06 5.69 8.61
CA PRO A 234 21.88 4.59 9.06
C PRO A 234 21.67 4.24 10.54
N PHE A 235 21.45 5.24 11.40
CA PHE A 235 21.35 5.12 12.87
C PHE A 235 19.94 4.84 13.40
N VAL A 236 18.93 4.89 12.54
CA VAL A 236 17.52 4.70 12.93
C VAL A 236 17.18 3.21 13.03
N ASP A 237 16.51 2.80 14.12
CA ASP A 237 16.04 1.42 14.33
C ASP A 237 14.74 1.13 13.56
N ILE A 238 13.84 2.11 13.46
CA ILE A 238 12.53 1.99 12.81
C ILE A 238 12.31 3.15 11.83
N ILE A 239 12.16 2.81 10.56
CA ILE A 239 11.92 3.81 9.49
C ILE A 239 10.53 3.58 8.90
N ILE A 240 9.75 4.66 8.79
CA ILE A 240 8.40 4.62 8.21
C ILE A 240 8.35 5.50 6.96
N TYR A 241 8.11 4.91 5.79
CA TYR A 241 8.00 5.66 4.52
C TYR A 241 7.01 5.04 3.52
N SER A 242 6.85 5.68 2.35
CA SER A 242 5.93 5.20 1.31
C SER A 242 6.52 4.08 0.45
N PHE A 243 5.68 3.19 -0.11
CA PHE A 243 6.07 2.14 -1.06
C PHE A 243 7.03 2.61 -2.16
N HIS A 244 6.82 3.82 -2.69
CA HIS A 244 7.63 4.37 -3.78
C HIS A 244 9.11 4.52 -3.41
N TYR A 245 9.46 4.69 -2.13
CA TYR A 245 10.86 4.80 -1.72
C TYR A 245 11.62 3.47 -1.79
N LEU A 246 10.90 2.34 -1.79
CA LEU A 246 11.50 1.00 -1.86
C LEU A 246 11.31 0.33 -3.21
N LEU A 247 10.18 0.59 -3.87
CA LEU A 247 9.81 -0.03 -5.15
C LEU A 247 10.17 0.81 -6.37
N ASP A 248 10.19 2.15 -6.26
CA ASP A 248 10.67 2.96 -7.37
C ASP A 248 12.19 2.83 -7.41
N PRO A 249 12.74 2.15 -8.41
CA PRO A 249 14.18 1.93 -8.47
C PRO A 249 15.00 3.22 -8.45
N LYS A 250 14.39 4.31 -8.96
CA LYS A 250 15.00 5.63 -8.99
C LYS A 250 15.39 6.13 -7.59
N ILE A 251 14.56 5.81 -6.62
CA ILE A 251 14.67 6.27 -5.23
C ILE A 251 15.27 5.15 -4.36
N ALA A 252 14.88 3.91 -4.64
CA ALA A 252 15.29 2.73 -3.90
C ALA A 252 16.81 2.55 -3.88
N GLU A 253 17.53 2.81 -4.98
CA GLU A 253 19.00 2.69 -4.96
C GLU A 253 19.64 3.62 -3.92
N GLN A 254 19.06 4.80 -3.70
CA GLN A 254 19.59 5.79 -2.77
C GLN A 254 19.31 5.40 -1.33
N VAL A 255 18.06 5.04 -1.03
CA VAL A 255 17.63 4.70 0.34
C VAL A 255 18.14 3.33 0.73
N SER A 256 18.08 2.36 -0.17
CA SER A 256 18.42 0.98 0.12
C SER A 256 19.90 0.83 0.42
N LYS A 257 20.83 1.50 -0.27
CA LYS A 257 22.29 1.38 -0.01
C LYS A 257 22.68 1.65 1.44
N GLU A 258 21.97 2.55 2.12
CA GLU A 258 22.19 2.90 3.52
C GLU A 258 21.62 1.86 4.51
N MET A 259 20.94 0.82 4.02
CA MET A 259 20.24 -0.20 4.81
C MET A 259 20.95 -1.56 4.81
N SER A 260 21.01 -2.19 5.98
CA SER A 260 21.49 -3.56 6.17
C SER A 260 20.58 -4.59 5.49
N LYS A 261 21.17 -5.67 4.96
CA LYS A 261 20.44 -6.81 4.36
C LYS A 261 19.54 -7.52 5.38
N ASP A 262 19.94 -7.53 6.64
CA ASP A 262 19.19 -8.14 7.74
C ASP A 262 18.00 -7.29 8.23
N ALA A 263 17.53 -6.29 7.48
CA ALA A 263 16.34 -5.54 7.86
C ALA A 263 15.06 -6.38 7.70
N ILE A 264 14.03 -6.03 8.46
CA ILE A 264 12.66 -6.57 8.34
C ILE A 264 11.85 -5.55 7.54
N VAL A 265 11.31 -5.95 6.40
CA VAL A 265 10.46 -5.08 5.57
C VAL A 265 9.01 -5.45 5.76
N VAL A 266 8.17 -4.45 6.02
CA VAL A 266 6.72 -4.61 6.18
C VAL A 266 6.01 -3.77 5.13
N PHE A 267 5.23 -4.40 4.26
CA PHE A 267 4.28 -3.72 3.39
C PHE A 267 2.89 -3.75 4.01
N ASP A 268 2.44 -2.60 4.53
CA ASP A 268 1.10 -2.41 5.06
C ASP A 268 0.12 -1.96 3.97
N GLU A 269 -1.13 -2.43 4.02
CA GLU A 269 -2.14 -2.21 2.97
C GLU A 269 -1.65 -2.53 1.56
N ALA A 270 -0.91 -3.63 1.42
CA ALA A 270 -0.20 -4.02 0.20
C ALA A 270 -1.08 -4.56 -0.95
N HIS A 271 -2.38 -4.27 -0.95
CA HIS A 271 -3.31 -4.84 -1.93
C HIS A 271 -3.07 -4.34 -3.37
N ASN A 272 -2.51 -3.13 -3.56
CA ASN A 272 -2.20 -2.54 -4.89
C ASN A 272 -0.70 -2.60 -5.25
N ILE A 273 0.09 -3.47 -4.60
CA ILE A 273 1.54 -3.55 -4.82
C ILE A 273 1.90 -3.82 -6.30
N ASP A 274 1.09 -4.61 -6.99
CA ASP A 274 1.24 -4.94 -8.41
C ASP A 274 1.15 -3.69 -9.30
N ASN A 275 0.17 -2.82 -9.03
CA ASN A 275 0.00 -1.58 -9.78
C ASN A 275 1.15 -0.60 -9.50
N VAL A 276 1.61 -0.49 -8.25
CA VAL A 276 2.75 0.37 -7.88
C VAL A 276 4.03 -0.07 -8.61
N CYS A 277 4.29 -1.37 -8.69
CA CYS A 277 5.42 -1.93 -9.44
C CYS A 277 5.33 -1.58 -10.93
N ILE A 278 4.15 -1.75 -11.54
CA ILE A 278 3.92 -1.46 -12.96
C ILE A 278 4.09 0.03 -13.25
N GLU A 279 3.50 0.91 -12.44
CA GLU A 279 3.58 2.36 -12.61
C GLU A 279 5.00 2.89 -12.47
N SER A 280 5.81 2.29 -11.58
CA SER A 280 7.19 2.73 -11.34
C SER A 280 8.10 2.55 -12.56
N LEU A 281 7.85 1.50 -13.36
CA LEU A 281 8.63 1.16 -14.56
C LEU A 281 7.97 1.61 -15.87
N SER A 282 6.69 2.01 -15.84
CA SER A 282 5.97 2.48 -17.02
C SER A 282 6.20 3.97 -17.28
N ILE A 283 6.24 4.37 -18.55
CA ILE A 283 6.42 5.78 -18.95
C ILE A 283 5.47 6.12 -20.09
N ASP A 284 4.71 7.20 -19.90
CA ASP A 284 3.88 7.79 -20.94
C ASP A 284 4.54 9.02 -21.56
N LEU A 285 4.58 9.05 -22.89
CA LEU A 285 5.04 10.18 -23.68
C LEU A 285 3.87 10.80 -24.46
N THR A 286 3.72 12.11 -24.32
CA THR A 286 2.72 12.89 -25.07
C THR A 286 3.41 13.84 -26.04
N ARG A 287 2.69 14.26 -27.08
CA ARG A 287 3.23 15.22 -28.06
C ARG A 287 3.71 16.54 -27.44
N PRO A 288 2.96 17.20 -26.53
CA PRO A 288 3.44 18.41 -25.86
C PRO A 288 4.73 18.20 -25.07
N MET A 289 4.90 17.01 -24.47
CA MET A 289 6.14 16.65 -23.77
C MET A 289 7.32 16.54 -24.74
N LEU A 290 7.15 15.93 -25.92
CA LEU A 290 8.22 15.86 -26.93
C LEU A 290 8.60 17.24 -27.47
N ASP A 291 7.64 18.14 -27.63
CA ASP A 291 7.90 19.51 -28.06
C ASP A 291 8.66 20.30 -26.97
N SER A 292 8.27 20.14 -25.70
CA SER A 292 9.01 20.69 -24.55
C SER A 292 10.42 20.10 -24.44
N ALA A 293 10.58 18.79 -24.64
CA ALA A 293 11.89 18.14 -24.65
C ALA A 293 12.78 18.69 -25.78
N TYR A 294 12.22 18.91 -26.98
CA TYR A 294 12.96 19.50 -28.09
C TYR A 294 13.45 20.93 -27.80
N ARG A 295 12.61 21.76 -27.18
CA ARG A 295 13.02 23.10 -26.71
C ARG A 295 14.14 23.02 -25.66
N SER A 296 14.01 22.09 -24.72
CA SER A 296 15.02 21.84 -23.68
C SER A 296 16.36 21.42 -24.29
N ILE A 297 16.35 20.60 -25.35
CA ILE A 297 17.57 20.18 -26.06
C ILE A 297 18.20 21.36 -26.81
N ASN A 298 17.43 22.30 -27.33
CA ASN A 298 17.98 23.52 -27.96
C ASN A 298 18.66 24.42 -26.93
N HIS A 299 18.01 24.65 -25.78
CA HIS A 299 18.63 25.37 -24.67
C HIS A 299 19.92 24.69 -24.17
N LEU A 300 19.92 23.36 -24.10
CA LEU A 300 21.11 22.58 -23.77
C LEU A 300 22.23 22.77 -24.82
N SER A 301 21.87 22.83 -26.11
CA SER A 301 22.80 23.09 -27.21
C SER A 301 23.45 24.48 -27.08
N GLU A 302 22.64 25.52 -26.83
CA GLU A 302 23.11 26.89 -26.65
C GLU A 302 24.06 26.98 -25.45
N ARG A 303 23.71 26.34 -24.33
CA ARG A 303 24.54 26.33 -23.13
C ARG A 303 25.88 25.61 -23.33
N VAL A 304 25.89 24.52 -24.09
CA VAL A 304 27.13 23.81 -24.46
C VAL A 304 28.03 24.72 -25.31
N ASP A 305 27.44 25.47 -26.26
CA ASP A 305 28.18 26.41 -27.10
C ASP A 305 28.75 27.60 -26.30
N GLU A 306 28.04 28.08 -25.28
CA GLU A 306 28.51 29.12 -24.35
C GLU A 306 29.69 28.64 -23.50
N ILE A 307 29.57 27.45 -22.90
CA ILE A 307 30.63 26.89 -22.04
C ILE A 307 31.87 26.57 -22.88
N LYS A 308 31.71 26.11 -24.12
CA LYS A 308 32.83 25.92 -25.04
C LYS A 308 33.62 27.20 -25.31
N LYS A 309 32.94 28.36 -25.35
CA LYS A 309 33.57 29.68 -25.56
C LYS A 309 34.21 30.24 -24.29
N THR A 310 33.58 30.00 -23.14
CA THR A 310 33.99 30.59 -21.86
C THR A 310 35.01 29.71 -21.13
N ASP A 311 34.78 28.41 -21.08
CA ASP A 311 35.57 27.45 -20.31
C ASP A 311 35.54 26.04 -20.94
N ALA A 312 36.36 25.86 -21.98
CA ALA A 312 36.50 24.57 -22.67
C ALA A 312 37.16 23.49 -21.79
N SER A 313 37.85 23.87 -20.72
CA SER A 313 38.57 22.94 -19.84
C SER A 313 37.60 22.01 -19.11
N LYS A 314 36.49 22.54 -18.57
CA LYS A 314 35.43 21.75 -17.91
C LYS A 314 34.88 20.61 -18.78
N LEU A 315 34.69 20.85 -20.07
CA LEU A 315 34.20 19.84 -21.02
C LEU A 315 35.28 18.79 -21.36
N GLN A 316 36.55 19.18 -21.34
CA GLN A 316 37.68 18.26 -21.52
C GLN A 316 37.87 17.38 -20.27
N ASP A 317 37.73 17.95 -19.08
CA ASP A 317 37.78 17.22 -17.81
C ASP A 317 36.59 16.26 -17.67
N GLU A 318 35.40 16.65 -18.11
CA GLU A 318 34.27 15.72 -18.27
C GLU A 318 34.63 14.58 -19.23
N TYR A 319 35.18 14.89 -20.40
CA TYR A 319 35.56 13.86 -21.36
C TYR A 319 36.59 12.88 -20.77
N ALA A 320 37.62 13.37 -20.08
CA ALA A 320 38.62 12.52 -19.41
C ALA A 320 37.97 11.59 -18.39
N ARG A 321 37.11 12.12 -17.52
CA ARG A 321 36.32 11.34 -16.55
C ARG A 321 35.46 10.27 -17.20
N LEU A 322 34.89 10.54 -18.39
CA LEU A 322 34.11 9.56 -19.14
C LEU A 322 34.95 8.43 -19.77
N VAL A 323 36.25 8.65 -19.98
CA VAL A 323 37.17 7.66 -20.54
C VAL A 323 37.76 6.75 -19.46
N GLU A 324 38.08 7.29 -18.29
CA GLU A 324 38.62 6.55 -17.14
C GLU A 324 37.62 5.54 -16.55
N GLY A 325 36.34 5.67 -16.91
CA GLY A 325 35.29 4.72 -16.56
C GLY A 325 34.55 5.11 -15.28
N LEU A 326 33.42 4.44 -15.05
CA LEU A 326 32.49 4.77 -13.95
C LEU A 326 32.96 4.29 -12.55
N GLN A 327 34.13 3.62 -12.46
CA GLN A 327 34.57 2.91 -11.25
C GLN A 327 35.02 3.84 -10.10
N GLU A 328 35.65 4.99 -10.37
CA GLU A 328 36.14 5.89 -9.31
C GLU A 328 35.07 6.80 -8.69
N GLN A 329 33.84 6.79 -9.21
CA GLN A 329 32.73 7.63 -8.72
C GLN A 329 31.92 7.02 -7.56
N GLY A 330 32.34 5.88 -7.02
CA GLY A 330 31.66 5.27 -5.86
C GLY A 330 31.50 6.22 -4.67
N GLU A 331 32.51 7.05 -4.41
CA GLU A 331 32.58 7.90 -3.21
C GLU A 331 32.01 9.32 -3.41
N GLN A 332 32.12 9.91 -4.60
CA GLN A 332 31.51 11.23 -4.91
C GLN A 332 30.02 11.18 -5.28
N ARG A 333 29.44 9.98 -5.42
CA ARG A 333 28.00 9.78 -5.66
C ARG A 333 27.10 10.28 -4.52
N GLU A 334 27.65 10.44 -3.31
CA GLU A 334 26.90 10.66 -2.08
C GLU A 334 26.24 12.06 -1.98
N ALA A 335 26.82 13.09 -2.58
CA ALA A 335 26.36 14.47 -2.38
C ALA A 335 25.39 15.00 -3.48
N GLU A 336 25.41 14.47 -4.71
CA GLU A 336 24.82 15.17 -5.87
C GLU A 336 23.77 14.42 -6.70
N SER A 337 23.38 13.21 -6.30
CA SER A 337 22.48 12.39 -7.11
C SER A 337 21.00 12.76 -6.95
N PHE A 338 20.51 13.81 -7.61
CA PHE A 338 19.06 14.06 -7.74
C PHE A 338 18.46 13.48 -9.04
N MET A 339 19.28 13.21 -10.06
CA MET A 339 18.79 12.51 -11.26
C MET A 339 18.97 11.01 -11.05
N ALA A 340 17.85 10.33 -10.88
CA ALA A 340 17.85 8.91 -10.66
C ALA A 340 18.15 8.15 -11.94
N ASN A 341 19.06 7.19 -11.85
CA ASN A 341 19.30 6.23 -12.92
C ASN A 341 18.10 5.26 -12.97
N PRO A 342 17.36 5.15 -14.08
CA PRO A 342 16.44 4.02 -14.25
C PRO A 342 17.25 2.73 -14.15
N VAL A 343 16.75 1.70 -13.45
CA VAL A 343 17.48 0.44 -13.16
C VAL A 343 18.33 0.03 -14.36
N LEU A 344 19.63 0.22 -14.20
CA LEU A 344 20.60 -0.47 -15.01
C LEU A 344 20.99 -1.69 -14.18
N PRO A 345 20.94 -2.91 -14.76
CA PRO A 345 21.60 -4.07 -14.16
C PRO A 345 23.01 -3.70 -13.67
N ASP A 346 23.42 -4.22 -12.51
CA ASP A 346 24.72 -3.89 -11.89
C ASP A 346 25.90 -4.12 -12.85
N ASP A 347 25.76 -5.07 -13.78
CA ASP A 347 26.70 -5.35 -14.86
C ASP A 347 26.95 -4.14 -15.79
N LEU A 348 25.95 -3.27 -16.00
CA LEU A 348 26.07 -2.08 -16.84
C LEU A 348 26.76 -0.91 -16.13
N LEU A 349 26.76 -0.88 -14.80
CA LEU A 349 27.47 0.15 -14.04
C LEU A 349 28.99 0.01 -14.17
N GLN A 350 29.47 -1.15 -14.61
CA GLN A 350 30.89 -1.44 -14.80
C GLN A 350 31.38 -1.11 -16.23
N GLU A 351 30.47 -0.89 -17.18
CA GLU A 351 30.83 -0.60 -18.57
C GLU A 351 31.12 0.89 -18.81
N ALA A 352 32.21 1.19 -19.50
CA ALA A 352 32.52 2.56 -19.92
C ALA A 352 31.51 3.08 -20.97
N ILE A 353 31.23 4.38 -20.91
CA ILE A 353 30.28 5.03 -21.81
C ILE A 353 30.75 4.94 -23.27
N PRO A 354 29.87 4.57 -24.22
CA PRO A 354 30.22 4.46 -25.63
C PRO A 354 30.82 5.75 -26.21
N GLY A 355 31.88 5.60 -27.02
CA GLY A 355 32.63 6.72 -27.62
C GLY A 355 31.76 7.74 -28.36
N ASN A 356 30.68 7.27 -29.01
CA ASN A 356 29.78 8.08 -29.82
C ASN A 356 29.03 9.16 -29.02
N ILE A 357 28.80 8.95 -27.72
CA ILE A 357 28.04 9.88 -26.85
C ILE A 357 28.92 10.58 -25.80
N ARG A 358 30.24 10.41 -25.86
CA ARG A 358 31.16 11.06 -24.91
C ARG A 358 31.18 12.58 -25.09
N ARG A 359 31.26 13.07 -26.34
CA ARG A 359 31.23 14.51 -26.63
C ARG A 359 29.81 15.06 -26.48
N ALA A 360 29.67 16.18 -25.77
CA ALA A 360 28.39 16.84 -25.53
C ALA A 360 27.64 17.19 -26.82
N GLU A 361 28.33 17.73 -27.84
CA GLU A 361 27.73 18.07 -29.14
C GLU A 361 27.09 16.86 -29.83
N HIS A 362 27.79 15.73 -29.84
CA HIS A 362 27.29 14.50 -30.44
C HIS A 362 26.09 13.95 -29.66
N PHE A 363 26.12 14.06 -28.33
CA PHE A 363 25.01 13.64 -27.48
C PHE A 363 23.76 14.50 -27.68
N VAL A 364 23.91 15.82 -27.79
CA VAL A 364 22.81 16.74 -28.11
C VAL A 364 22.22 16.42 -29.50
N ALA A 365 23.08 16.22 -30.51
CA ALA A 365 22.63 15.83 -31.85
C ALA A 365 21.90 14.47 -31.85
N PHE A 366 22.40 13.51 -31.08
CA PHE A 366 21.77 12.21 -30.85
C PHE A 366 20.37 12.36 -30.24
N LEU A 367 20.22 13.16 -29.19
CA LEU A 367 18.93 13.42 -28.55
C LEU A 367 17.93 14.11 -29.50
N LYS A 368 18.40 15.08 -30.31
CA LYS A 368 17.55 15.72 -31.33
C LYS A 368 17.03 14.69 -32.33
N ARG A 369 17.90 13.80 -32.84
CA ARG A 369 17.52 12.74 -33.77
C ARG A 369 16.52 11.76 -33.15
N PHE A 370 16.74 11.36 -31.89
CA PHE A 370 15.85 10.44 -31.19
C PHE A 370 14.46 11.05 -30.93
N VAL A 371 14.39 12.31 -30.47
CA VAL A 371 13.10 12.99 -30.24
C VAL A 371 12.33 13.19 -31.55
N GLU A 372 12.99 13.55 -32.65
CA GLU A 372 12.32 13.67 -33.95
C GLU A 372 11.84 12.32 -34.51
N TYR A 373 12.56 11.23 -34.23
CA TYR A 373 12.05 9.89 -34.52
C TYR A 373 10.78 9.58 -33.73
N LEU A 374 10.75 9.86 -32.42
CA LEU A 374 9.55 9.67 -31.60
C LEU A 374 8.37 10.51 -32.11
N LYS A 375 8.61 11.78 -32.46
CA LYS A 375 7.58 12.64 -33.07
C LYS A 375 7.05 12.06 -34.39
N THR A 376 7.94 11.51 -35.23
CA THR A 376 7.55 10.85 -36.48
C THR A 376 6.68 9.62 -36.22
N ARG A 377 7.03 8.80 -35.22
CA ARG A 377 6.23 7.64 -34.81
C ARG A 377 4.86 8.03 -34.27
N MET A 378 4.75 9.13 -33.52
CA MET A 378 3.47 9.61 -32.98
C MET A 378 2.53 10.24 -34.02
N ARG A 379 2.93 10.34 -35.30
CA ARG A 379 2.04 10.81 -36.39
C ARG A 379 1.14 9.72 -36.96
N VAL A 380 1.36 8.46 -36.58
CA VAL A 380 0.55 7.33 -37.04
C VAL A 380 -0.89 7.49 -36.50
N LEU A 381 -1.89 7.29 -37.35
CA LEU A 381 -3.32 7.48 -37.03
C LEU A 381 -4.05 6.20 -36.63
N HIS A 382 -3.35 5.07 -36.58
CA HIS A 382 -3.89 3.80 -36.09
C HIS A 382 -3.14 3.35 -34.84
N VAL A 383 -3.79 2.54 -34.02
CA VAL A 383 -3.18 1.96 -32.82
C VAL A 383 -2.08 0.98 -33.24
N VAL A 384 -0.91 1.09 -32.62
CA VAL A 384 0.23 0.20 -32.88
C VAL A 384 0.72 -0.38 -31.56
N ALA A 385 0.87 -1.71 -31.50
CA ALA A 385 1.49 -2.41 -30.39
C ALA A 385 2.76 -3.12 -30.87
N GLU A 386 3.89 -2.84 -30.24
CA GLU A 386 5.21 -3.36 -30.65
C GLU A 386 6.00 -3.82 -29.43
N THR A 387 6.85 -4.84 -29.62
CA THR A 387 7.82 -5.24 -28.61
C THR A 387 9.01 -4.27 -28.60
N PRO A 388 9.70 -4.08 -27.46
CA PRO A 388 10.89 -3.23 -27.39
C PRO A 388 11.97 -3.61 -28.42
N ALA A 389 12.16 -4.91 -28.67
CA ALA A 389 13.11 -5.40 -29.68
C ALA A 389 12.75 -4.95 -31.11
N SER A 390 11.46 -5.06 -31.48
CA SER A 390 10.97 -4.59 -32.78
C SER A 390 11.14 -3.09 -32.94
N PHE A 391 10.82 -2.32 -31.89
CA PHE A 391 10.99 -0.86 -31.88
C PHE A 391 12.46 -0.45 -32.04
N LEU A 392 13.38 -1.12 -31.34
CA LEU A 392 14.82 -0.84 -31.43
C LEU A 392 15.38 -1.18 -32.82
N GLN A 393 14.90 -2.26 -33.45
CA GLN A 393 15.29 -2.61 -34.80
C GLN A 393 14.84 -1.54 -35.80
N HIS A 394 13.58 -1.14 -35.75
CA HIS A 394 13.05 -0.08 -36.60
C HIS A 394 13.75 1.29 -36.37
N LEU A 395 14.09 1.60 -35.12
CA LEU A 395 14.88 2.78 -34.77
C LEU A 395 16.26 2.75 -35.42
N LYS A 396 16.94 1.60 -35.38
CA LYS A 396 18.25 1.40 -36.01
C LYS A 396 18.17 1.59 -37.52
N ASP A 397 17.13 1.05 -38.15
CA ASP A 397 16.97 1.09 -39.61
C ASP A 397 16.73 2.52 -40.14
N ILE A 398 16.01 3.36 -39.39
CA ILE A 398 15.73 4.75 -39.81
C ILE A 398 16.83 5.73 -39.38
N THR A 399 17.31 5.63 -38.14
CA THR A 399 18.14 6.68 -37.52
C THR A 399 19.61 6.30 -37.36
N TYR A 400 19.96 5.03 -37.63
CA TYR A 400 21.26 4.43 -37.35
C TYR A 400 21.70 4.54 -35.88
N ILE A 401 20.73 4.66 -34.97
CA ILE A 401 20.98 4.63 -33.53
C ILE A 401 21.05 3.17 -33.07
N GLU A 402 22.16 2.80 -32.45
CA GLU A 402 22.35 1.47 -31.87
C GLU A 402 21.72 1.35 -30.48
N ARG A 403 21.47 0.11 -30.05
CA ARG A 403 20.95 -0.21 -28.71
C ARG A 403 21.88 0.25 -27.59
N LYS A 404 23.20 0.11 -27.75
CA LYS A 404 24.17 0.36 -26.67
C LYS A 404 24.20 1.84 -26.21
N PRO A 405 24.29 2.85 -27.10
CA PRO A 405 24.19 4.26 -26.69
C PRO A 405 22.89 4.64 -25.96
N LEU A 406 21.76 4.04 -26.31
CA LEU A 406 20.48 4.32 -25.66
C LEU A 406 20.45 3.89 -24.19
N ARG A 407 21.13 2.80 -23.83
CA ARG A 407 21.22 2.30 -22.45
C ARG A 407 21.89 3.30 -21.50
N PHE A 408 22.79 4.14 -22.00
CA PHE A 408 23.51 5.12 -21.19
C PHE A 408 22.91 6.54 -21.29
N CYS A 409 21.72 6.68 -21.90
CA CYS A 409 21.15 7.99 -22.19
C CYS A 409 20.80 8.80 -20.93
N ALA A 410 20.15 8.17 -19.95
CA ALA A 410 19.79 8.81 -18.69
C ALA A 410 21.03 9.26 -17.90
N GLU A 411 22.02 8.37 -17.77
CA GLU A 411 23.26 8.66 -17.05
C GLU A 411 24.08 9.75 -17.75
N ARG A 412 24.21 9.69 -19.09
CA ARG A 412 24.92 10.73 -19.85
C ARG A 412 24.28 12.10 -19.70
N LEU A 413 22.94 12.17 -19.73
CA LEU A 413 22.20 13.41 -19.51
C LEU A 413 22.45 13.96 -18.10
N ARG A 414 22.44 13.10 -17.09
CA ARG A 414 22.71 13.49 -15.71
C ARG A 414 24.10 14.12 -15.55
N MET A 415 25.14 13.47 -16.07
CA MET A 415 26.50 14.02 -16.01
C MET A 415 26.60 15.35 -16.73
N LEU A 416 26.00 15.46 -17.92
CA LEU A 416 26.00 16.71 -18.67
C LEU A 416 25.32 17.84 -17.91
N VAL A 417 24.19 17.58 -17.25
CA VAL A 417 23.48 18.57 -16.45
C VAL A 417 24.32 19.03 -15.25
N SER A 418 25.09 18.14 -14.61
CA SER A 418 26.04 18.51 -13.55
C SER A 418 27.16 19.39 -14.10
N THR A 419 27.77 18.99 -15.21
CA THR A 419 28.89 19.72 -15.85
C THR A 419 28.48 21.13 -16.30
N LEU A 420 27.24 21.29 -16.78
CA LEU A 420 26.74 22.57 -17.28
C LEU A 420 26.18 23.49 -16.18
N GLU A 421 26.15 23.03 -14.91
CA GLU A 421 25.67 23.78 -13.74
C GLU A 421 24.28 24.40 -13.99
N LEU A 422 23.37 23.62 -14.58
CA LEU A 422 22.04 24.11 -14.95
C LEU A 422 21.16 24.30 -13.71
N THR A 423 20.57 25.48 -13.59
CA THR A 423 19.51 25.81 -12.63
C THR A 423 18.13 25.41 -13.17
N ARG A 424 17.12 25.26 -12.30
CA ARG A 424 15.72 25.01 -12.70
C ARG A 424 15.51 23.75 -13.54
N LEU A 425 15.86 22.60 -12.96
CA LEU A 425 15.67 21.29 -13.59
C LEU A 425 14.21 20.92 -13.88
N ASP A 426 13.24 21.64 -13.33
CA ASP A 426 11.82 21.48 -13.64
C ASP A 426 11.55 21.64 -15.14
N GLU A 427 12.27 22.54 -15.81
CA GLU A 427 12.15 22.78 -17.26
C GLU A 427 12.64 21.60 -18.10
N PHE A 428 13.65 20.87 -17.61
CA PHE A 428 14.22 19.69 -18.27
C PHE A 428 13.49 18.38 -17.94
N SER A 429 12.41 18.43 -17.16
CA SER A 429 11.67 17.22 -16.73
C SER A 429 11.12 16.40 -17.90
N ALA A 430 10.70 17.04 -19.00
CA ALA A 430 10.28 16.36 -20.21
C ALA A 430 11.44 15.61 -20.87
N LEU A 431 12.63 16.24 -20.95
CA LEU A 431 13.83 15.61 -21.50
C LEU A 431 14.32 14.43 -20.64
N GLN A 432 14.27 14.57 -19.31
CA GLN A 432 14.59 13.49 -18.38
C GLN A 432 13.69 12.27 -18.59
N LYS A 433 12.38 12.48 -18.78
CA LYS A 433 11.45 11.39 -19.10
C LYS A 433 11.78 10.70 -20.42
N VAL A 434 12.15 11.46 -21.45
CA VAL A 434 12.56 10.89 -22.75
C VAL A 434 13.86 10.09 -22.62
N ALA A 435 14.84 10.58 -21.85
CA ALA A 435 16.09 9.86 -21.60
C ALA A 435 15.88 8.59 -20.77
N ALA A 436 14.97 8.62 -19.79
CA ALA A 436 14.56 7.44 -19.04
C ALA A 436 13.85 6.41 -19.94
N PHE A 437 12.93 6.86 -20.80
CA PHE A 437 12.29 6.01 -21.81
C PHE A 437 13.32 5.33 -22.73
N ALA A 438 14.29 6.09 -23.25
CA ALA A 438 15.36 5.56 -24.10
C ALA A 438 16.15 4.45 -23.38
N THR A 439 16.45 4.67 -22.12
CA THR A 439 17.24 3.75 -21.30
C THR A 439 16.47 2.47 -20.98
N LEU A 440 15.20 2.58 -20.59
CA LEU A 440 14.36 1.43 -20.26
C LEU A 440 14.07 0.56 -21.48
N VAL A 441 13.69 1.17 -22.62
CA VAL A 441 13.42 0.44 -23.87
C VAL A 441 14.66 -0.31 -24.35
N ALA A 442 15.86 0.25 -24.15
CA ALA A 442 17.11 -0.41 -24.53
C ALA A 442 17.56 -1.50 -23.54
N THR A 443 17.12 -1.43 -22.29
CA THR A 443 17.55 -2.34 -21.22
C THR A 443 16.64 -3.54 -21.10
N TYR A 444 15.33 -3.30 -21.00
CA TYR A 444 14.34 -4.34 -20.78
C TYR A 444 13.66 -4.78 -22.08
N ASP A 445 13.79 -6.07 -22.40
CA ASP A 445 13.17 -6.72 -23.55
C ASP A 445 11.95 -7.58 -23.17
N LYS A 446 12.02 -8.26 -22.02
CA LYS A 446 10.96 -9.15 -21.53
C LYS A 446 10.02 -8.43 -20.56
N GLY A 447 8.71 -8.69 -20.70
CA GLY A 447 7.70 -8.17 -19.78
C GLY A 447 7.33 -6.70 -20.01
N PHE A 448 7.70 -6.12 -21.15
CA PHE A 448 7.33 -4.75 -21.54
C PHE A 448 6.71 -4.73 -22.93
N LEU A 449 5.81 -3.77 -23.13
CA LEU A 449 5.16 -3.53 -24.41
C LEU A 449 5.08 -2.02 -24.70
N LEU A 450 5.28 -1.65 -25.96
CA LEU A 450 5.09 -0.30 -26.46
C LEU A 450 3.73 -0.21 -27.14
N ILE A 451 2.86 0.68 -26.67
CA ILE A 451 1.52 0.89 -27.23
C ILE A 451 1.39 2.36 -27.64
N LEU A 452 1.12 2.61 -28.91
CA LEU A 452 0.80 3.94 -29.43
C LEU A 452 -0.71 4.07 -29.63
N GLU A 453 -1.34 4.95 -28.87
CA GLU A 453 -2.75 5.29 -29.00
C GLU A 453 -2.88 6.68 -29.61
N PRO A 454 -3.36 6.81 -30.86
CA PRO A 454 -3.47 8.12 -31.53
C PRO A 454 -4.66 8.96 -31.06
N PHE A 455 -5.67 8.32 -30.48
CA PHE A 455 -6.90 8.93 -29.98
C PHE A 455 -7.15 8.48 -28.54
N GLU A 456 -7.66 9.39 -27.70
CA GLU A 456 -7.95 9.12 -26.29
C GLU A 456 -9.16 8.21 -26.09
N THR A 457 -10.12 8.26 -27.01
CA THR A 457 -11.27 7.36 -27.07
C THR A 457 -11.53 6.96 -28.52
N GLU A 458 -12.17 5.82 -28.75
CA GLU A 458 -12.48 5.34 -30.11
C GLU A 458 -13.38 6.31 -30.90
N ASN A 459 -14.17 7.14 -30.20
CA ASN A 459 -15.07 8.13 -30.80
C ASN A 459 -14.45 9.53 -30.96
N ALA A 460 -13.22 9.74 -30.50
CA ALA A 460 -12.57 11.04 -30.59
C ALA A 460 -12.12 11.33 -32.03
N THR A 461 -12.50 12.49 -32.55
CA THR A 461 -12.07 12.97 -33.88
C THR A 461 -10.74 13.72 -33.83
N VAL A 462 -10.37 14.25 -32.66
CA VAL A 462 -9.14 15.01 -32.47
C VAL A 462 -8.02 14.05 -32.07
N PRO A 463 -6.94 13.95 -32.87
CA PRO A 463 -5.81 13.10 -32.53
C PRO A 463 -5.06 13.68 -31.33
N ASN A 464 -5.00 12.91 -30.25
CA ASN A 464 -4.21 13.21 -29.07
C ASN A 464 -3.29 12.00 -28.82
N PRO A 465 -2.17 11.90 -29.56
CA PRO A 465 -1.35 10.71 -29.53
C PRO A 465 -0.62 10.59 -28.19
N ILE A 466 -0.75 9.41 -27.57
CA ILE A 466 -0.04 9.02 -26.36
C ILE A 466 0.75 7.75 -26.69
N PHE A 467 2.02 7.75 -26.29
CA PHE A 467 2.91 6.62 -26.48
C PHE A 467 3.27 6.03 -25.12
N HIS A 468 2.71 4.85 -24.85
CA HIS A 468 2.86 4.12 -23.61
C HIS A 468 4.01 3.13 -23.72
N PHE A 469 4.97 3.23 -22.81
CA PHE A 469 5.89 2.14 -22.49
C PHE A 469 5.40 1.49 -21.21
N THR A 470 4.76 0.33 -21.32
CA THR A 470 4.06 -0.30 -20.20
C THR A 470 4.83 -1.52 -19.72
N CYS A 471 5.09 -1.58 -18.42
CA CYS A 471 5.52 -2.79 -17.74
C CYS A 471 4.32 -3.73 -17.51
N LEU A 472 4.44 -4.98 -17.93
CA LEU A 472 3.42 -6.01 -17.72
C LEU A 472 3.76 -6.94 -16.56
N ASP A 473 5.05 -7.04 -16.20
CA ASP A 473 5.56 -7.91 -15.14
C ASP A 473 5.88 -7.13 -13.86
N ALA A 474 5.02 -7.25 -12.86
CA ALA A 474 5.24 -6.61 -11.55
C ALA A 474 6.42 -7.24 -10.77
N SER A 475 6.84 -8.47 -11.10
CA SER A 475 7.94 -9.15 -10.40
C SER A 475 9.29 -8.44 -10.59
N LEU A 476 9.48 -7.73 -11.70
CA LEU A 476 10.74 -7.06 -12.02
C LEU A 476 11.11 -5.94 -11.05
N ALA A 477 10.12 -5.20 -10.53
CA ALA A 477 10.36 -4.11 -9.60
C ALA A 477 10.60 -4.61 -8.16
N ILE A 478 9.94 -5.70 -7.76
CA ILE A 478 10.00 -6.24 -6.39
C ILE A 478 11.12 -7.27 -6.19
N ALA A 479 11.61 -7.92 -7.25
CA ALA A 479 12.65 -8.95 -7.14
C ALA A 479 13.89 -8.51 -6.33
N PRO A 480 14.45 -7.29 -6.52
CA PRO A 480 15.59 -6.84 -5.71
C PRO A 480 15.28 -6.71 -4.22
N VAL A 481 14.01 -6.50 -3.85
CA VAL A 481 13.57 -6.40 -2.45
C VAL A 481 13.59 -7.79 -1.81
N PHE A 482 13.05 -8.81 -2.49
CA PHE A 482 13.06 -10.18 -1.99
C PHE A 482 14.47 -10.79 -1.96
N GLU A 483 15.33 -10.47 -2.93
CA GLU A 483 16.71 -10.94 -2.96
C GLU A 483 17.59 -10.28 -1.88
N ARG A 484 17.30 -9.03 -1.55
CA ARG A 484 18.12 -8.24 -0.61
C ARG A 484 17.75 -8.44 0.84
N PHE A 485 16.46 -8.49 1.16
CA PHE A 485 15.96 -8.52 2.53
C PHE A 485 15.53 -9.92 2.93
N SER A 486 16.05 -10.38 4.07
CA SER A 486 15.79 -11.74 4.57
C SER A 486 14.34 -11.98 4.99
N SER A 487 13.61 -10.95 5.44
CA SER A 487 12.20 -11.09 5.83
C SER A 487 11.35 -9.96 5.28
N VAL A 488 10.37 -10.32 4.46
CA VAL A 488 9.42 -9.39 3.83
C VAL A 488 8.01 -9.83 4.19
N ILE A 489 7.30 -8.98 4.92
CA ILE A 489 5.96 -9.22 5.43
C ILE A 489 4.98 -8.41 4.56
N ILE A 490 4.13 -9.09 3.82
CA ILE A 490 3.06 -8.47 3.03
C ILE A 490 1.77 -8.64 3.80
N THR A 491 1.11 -7.53 4.14
CA THR A 491 -0.11 -7.61 4.92
C THR A 491 -1.16 -6.59 4.51
N SER A 492 -2.44 -6.97 4.52
CA SER A 492 -3.60 -6.12 4.16
C SER A 492 -4.89 -6.75 4.69
N GLY A 493 -5.96 -5.96 4.84
CA GLY A 493 -7.28 -6.50 5.19
C GLY A 493 -8.13 -7.03 4.04
N THR A 494 -7.65 -6.91 2.81
CA THR A 494 -8.42 -7.21 1.58
C THR A 494 -7.63 -7.97 0.52
N ILE A 495 -6.51 -8.61 0.88
CA ILE A 495 -5.74 -9.50 -0.01
C ILE A 495 -6.44 -10.86 -0.08
N SER A 496 -7.39 -11.00 -1.00
CA SER A 496 -8.08 -12.27 -1.25
C SER A 496 -8.27 -12.49 -2.76
N PRO A 497 -7.97 -13.69 -3.31
CA PRO A 497 -7.38 -14.85 -2.64
C PRO A 497 -5.85 -14.72 -2.48
N LEU A 498 -5.30 -15.38 -1.44
CA LEU A 498 -3.88 -15.31 -1.08
C LEU A 498 -2.95 -15.88 -2.16
N ASP A 499 -3.36 -16.96 -2.85
CA ASP A 499 -2.55 -17.65 -3.87
C ASP A 499 -2.15 -16.78 -5.08
N MET A 500 -2.86 -15.67 -5.32
CA MET A 500 -2.65 -14.83 -6.49
C MET A 500 -1.34 -14.03 -6.39
N TYR A 501 -1.01 -13.52 -5.20
CA TYR A 501 0.14 -12.63 -5.00
C TYR A 501 1.50 -13.36 -5.16
N PRO A 502 1.73 -14.53 -4.53
CA PRO A 502 2.95 -15.31 -4.76
C PRO A 502 3.17 -15.64 -6.25
N LYS A 503 2.10 -16.01 -6.96
CA LYS A 503 2.15 -16.32 -8.40
C LYS A 503 2.51 -15.09 -9.24
N MET A 504 1.89 -13.94 -8.98
CA MET A 504 2.11 -12.71 -9.76
C MET A 504 3.47 -12.06 -9.49
N LEU A 505 3.93 -12.08 -8.24
CA LEU A 505 5.17 -11.42 -7.82
C LEU A 505 6.39 -12.35 -7.85
N LYS A 506 6.21 -13.66 -8.15
CA LYS A 506 7.26 -14.69 -8.22
C LYS A 506 8.10 -14.79 -6.94
N PHE A 507 7.44 -14.97 -5.81
CA PHE A 507 8.13 -15.24 -4.54
C PHE A 507 7.44 -16.39 -3.79
N ASP A 508 8.22 -17.08 -2.98
CA ASP A 508 7.73 -18.15 -2.12
C ASP A 508 7.49 -17.60 -0.71
N ALA A 509 6.25 -17.71 -0.24
CA ALA A 509 5.87 -17.33 1.11
C ALA A 509 5.83 -18.57 2.01
N ILE A 510 6.52 -18.50 3.16
CA ILE A 510 6.53 -19.57 4.17
C ILE A 510 5.17 -19.67 4.84
N VAL A 511 4.58 -18.52 5.17
CA VAL A 511 3.27 -18.43 5.82
C VAL A 511 2.31 -17.65 4.93
N GLN A 512 1.15 -18.26 4.67
CA GLN A 512 0.04 -17.68 3.89
C GLN A 512 -1.25 -17.91 4.65
N GLU A 513 -1.65 -16.94 5.47
CA GLU A 513 -2.78 -17.12 6.39
C GLU A 513 -3.78 -15.97 6.29
N SER A 514 -5.05 -16.32 6.50
CA SER A 514 -6.19 -15.40 6.46
C SER A 514 -6.98 -15.53 7.76
N TYR A 515 -7.02 -14.45 8.53
CA TYR A 515 -7.67 -14.43 9.84
C TYR A 515 -9.13 -14.01 9.71
N ALA A 516 -10.01 -14.77 10.35
CA ALA A 516 -11.42 -14.39 10.50
C ALA A 516 -11.59 -13.38 11.65
N MET A 517 -12.53 -12.46 11.50
CA MET A 517 -12.88 -11.52 12.56
C MET A 517 -13.76 -12.22 13.60
N THR A 518 -13.31 -12.26 14.85
CA THR A 518 -14.08 -12.87 15.94
C THR A 518 -14.98 -11.82 16.57
N LEU A 519 -16.29 -11.96 16.44
CA LEU A 519 -17.28 -10.98 16.88
C LEU A 519 -18.14 -11.52 18.04
N THR A 520 -18.30 -10.74 19.11
CA THR A 520 -19.27 -11.01 20.20
C THR A 520 -20.71 -10.77 19.79
N ARG A 521 -20.91 -9.79 18.92
CA ARG A 521 -22.17 -9.42 18.27
C ARG A 521 -21.85 -9.20 16.79
N GLN A 522 -22.75 -9.57 15.88
CA GLN A 522 -22.57 -9.28 14.46
C GLN A 522 -22.58 -7.76 14.26
N CYS A 523 -21.39 -7.16 14.20
CA CYS A 523 -21.21 -5.71 14.09
C CYS A 523 -21.37 -5.21 12.66
N PHE A 524 -21.40 -6.10 11.68
CA PHE A 524 -21.73 -5.76 10.31
C PHE A 524 -22.64 -6.81 9.71
N LEU A 525 -23.38 -6.37 8.71
CA LEU A 525 -24.30 -7.21 7.97
C LEU A 525 -24.09 -6.98 6.47
N PRO A 526 -23.46 -7.94 5.78
CA PRO A 526 -23.36 -7.91 4.33
C PRO A 526 -24.65 -8.43 3.70
N LEU A 527 -25.25 -7.59 2.86
CA LEU A 527 -26.51 -7.85 2.15
C LEU A 527 -26.25 -7.74 0.64
N VAL A 528 -26.76 -8.70 -0.13
CA VAL A 528 -26.67 -8.67 -1.60
C VAL A 528 -28.07 -8.44 -2.17
N ILE A 529 -28.27 -7.24 -2.74
CA ILE A 529 -29.50 -6.88 -3.43
C ILE A 529 -29.37 -7.27 -4.90
N THR A 530 -30.18 -8.23 -5.31
CA THR A 530 -30.13 -8.79 -6.67
C THR A 530 -31.30 -8.32 -7.54
N ARG A 531 -32.41 -7.90 -6.92
CA ARG A 531 -33.66 -7.50 -7.57
C ARG A 531 -34.20 -6.20 -6.99
N GLY A 532 -34.80 -5.37 -7.83
CA GLY A 532 -35.55 -4.20 -7.40
C GLY A 532 -36.90 -4.56 -6.77
N SER A 533 -37.62 -3.56 -6.26
CA SER A 533 -39.01 -3.74 -5.79
C SER A 533 -39.92 -4.23 -6.93
N ASP A 534 -39.62 -3.81 -8.17
CA ASP A 534 -40.30 -4.26 -9.40
C ASP A 534 -39.86 -5.67 -9.87
N GLN A 535 -39.08 -6.42 -9.07
CA GLN A 535 -38.49 -7.72 -9.40
C GLN A 535 -37.49 -7.74 -10.58
N VAL A 536 -37.22 -6.58 -11.19
CA VAL A 536 -36.20 -6.43 -12.24
C VAL A 536 -34.82 -6.71 -11.64
N ALA A 537 -34.01 -7.52 -12.34
CA ALA A 537 -32.66 -7.84 -11.91
C ALA A 537 -31.75 -6.61 -12.00
N ILE A 538 -31.11 -6.28 -10.89
CA ILE A 538 -30.22 -5.13 -10.79
C ILE A 538 -28.81 -5.56 -11.20
N SER A 539 -28.20 -4.84 -12.13
CA SER A 539 -26.87 -5.17 -12.66
C SER A 539 -26.25 -3.95 -13.33
N SER A 540 -24.95 -3.70 -13.11
CA SER A 540 -24.19 -2.67 -13.84
C SER A 540 -23.49 -3.19 -15.11
N ARG A 541 -23.97 -4.29 -15.71
CA ARG A 541 -23.48 -4.77 -17.01
C ARG A 541 -23.72 -3.72 -18.10
N PHE A 542 -22.78 -3.57 -19.04
CA PHE A 542 -22.83 -2.54 -20.09
C PHE A 542 -24.15 -2.50 -20.87
N GLU A 543 -24.73 -3.66 -21.18
CA GLU A 543 -26.00 -3.80 -21.91
C GLU A 543 -27.21 -3.27 -21.13
N VAL A 544 -27.22 -3.46 -19.81
CA VAL A 544 -28.40 -3.22 -18.95
C VAL A 544 -28.25 -1.94 -18.12
N ARG A 545 -27.03 -1.41 -17.99
CA ARG A 545 -26.73 -0.28 -17.08
C ARG A 545 -27.41 1.04 -17.47
N ASN A 546 -27.78 1.20 -18.75
CA ASN A 546 -28.47 2.37 -19.28
C ASN A 546 -30.00 2.19 -19.31
N ASP A 547 -30.50 1.01 -18.92
CA ASP A 547 -31.94 0.77 -18.82
C ASP A 547 -32.53 1.68 -17.73
N PRO A 548 -33.50 2.56 -18.07
CA PRO A 548 -34.15 3.43 -17.10
C PRO A 548 -34.76 2.67 -15.92
N ALA A 549 -35.16 1.40 -16.10
CA ALA A 549 -35.69 0.58 -15.01
C ALA A 549 -34.61 0.28 -13.95
N VAL A 550 -33.38 -0.02 -14.35
CA VAL A 550 -32.27 -0.27 -13.41
C VAL A 550 -31.84 1.01 -12.72
N VAL A 551 -31.75 2.12 -13.46
CA VAL A 551 -31.41 3.44 -12.90
C VAL A 551 -32.44 3.87 -11.85
N ARG A 552 -33.73 3.67 -12.13
CA ARG A 552 -34.81 3.91 -11.16
C ARG A 552 -34.66 3.03 -9.93
N ASN A 553 -34.40 1.73 -10.10
CA ASN A 553 -34.23 0.80 -8.98
C ASN A 553 -33.04 1.17 -8.08
N TYR A 554 -31.92 1.64 -8.63
CA TYR A 554 -30.83 2.17 -7.81
C TYR A 554 -31.24 3.44 -7.03
N GLY A 555 -32.03 4.31 -7.65
CA GLY A 555 -32.60 5.48 -6.99
C GLY A 555 -33.55 5.09 -5.85
N SER A 556 -34.42 4.11 -6.06
CA SER A 556 -35.31 3.57 -5.02
C SER A 556 -34.53 2.97 -3.85
N ILE A 557 -33.46 2.22 -4.12
CA ILE A 557 -32.54 1.73 -3.08
C ILE A 557 -32.00 2.92 -2.28
N LEU A 558 -31.48 3.95 -2.94
CA LEU A 558 -30.91 5.10 -2.27
C LEU A 558 -31.93 5.85 -1.40
N ILE A 559 -33.16 6.05 -1.89
CA ILE A 559 -34.26 6.68 -1.15
C ILE A 559 -34.61 5.87 0.11
N GLU A 560 -34.80 4.56 -0.02
CA GLU A 560 -35.20 3.72 1.12
C GLU A 560 -34.10 3.60 2.17
N TYR A 561 -32.83 3.51 1.76
CA TYR A 561 -31.70 3.55 2.69
C TYR A 561 -31.53 4.94 3.33
N ALA A 562 -31.78 6.03 2.60
CA ALA A 562 -31.75 7.39 3.16
C ALA A 562 -32.79 7.58 4.27
N LYS A 563 -33.97 6.95 4.16
CA LYS A 563 -35.00 6.92 5.20
C LYS A 563 -34.62 6.06 6.41
N CYS A 564 -33.95 4.93 6.16
CA CYS A 564 -33.71 3.90 7.17
C CYS A 564 -32.43 4.13 8.00
N VAL A 565 -31.35 4.57 7.36
CA VAL A 565 -30.02 4.60 7.96
C VAL A 565 -29.77 5.93 8.68
N PRO A 566 -29.32 5.94 9.94
CA PRO A 566 -28.93 7.16 10.64
C PRO A 566 -27.64 7.76 10.05
N ASP A 567 -27.46 9.07 10.23
CA ASP A 567 -26.19 9.77 9.94
C ASP A 567 -25.68 9.60 8.50
N GLY A 568 -24.50 9.00 8.31
CA GLY A 568 -23.78 8.92 7.04
C GLY A 568 -24.04 7.66 6.22
N ILE A 569 -24.30 7.84 4.93
CA ILE A 569 -24.26 6.80 3.90
C ILE A 569 -23.14 7.13 2.92
N VAL A 570 -22.38 6.12 2.50
CA VAL A 570 -21.39 6.26 1.43
C VAL A 570 -21.76 5.31 0.30
N ALA A 571 -22.00 5.87 -0.88
CA ALA A 571 -22.37 5.13 -2.07
C ALA A 571 -21.21 5.16 -3.06
N PHE A 572 -20.70 3.98 -3.42
CA PHE A 572 -19.65 3.84 -4.41
C PHE A 572 -20.23 3.46 -5.76
N PHE A 573 -19.69 4.05 -6.82
CA PHE A 573 -19.97 3.71 -8.22
C PHE A 573 -18.72 3.14 -8.90
N PRO A 574 -18.86 2.33 -9.96
CA PRO A 574 -17.72 1.75 -10.67
C PRO A 574 -16.85 2.79 -11.40
N SER A 575 -17.44 3.90 -11.88
CA SER A 575 -16.72 4.93 -12.64
C SER A 575 -17.39 6.31 -12.52
N TYR A 576 -16.59 7.38 -12.73
CA TYR A 576 -17.08 8.76 -12.76
C TYR A 576 -18.13 8.98 -13.84
N LEU A 577 -17.88 8.51 -15.06
CA LEU A 577 -18.83 8.64 -16.18
C LEU A 577 -20.19 8.01 -15.86
N TYR A 578 -20.18 6.84 -15.19
CA TYR A 578 -21.42 6.18 -14.82
C TYR A 578 -22.16 6.92 -13.71
N MET A 579 -21.43 7.40 -12.70
CA MET A 579 -22.00 8.23 -11.63
C MET A 579 -22.64 9.50 -12.20
N GLU A 580 -21.96 10.24 -13.07
CA GLU A 580 -22.49 11.45 -13.72
C GLU A 580 -23.78 11.15 -14.51
N SER A 581 -23.79 10.07 -15.30
CA SER A 581 -24.98 9.68 -16.06
C SER A 581 -26.17 9.32 -15.17
N ILE A 582 -25.91 8.65 -14.04
CA ILE A 582 -26.97 8.26 -13.10
C ILE A 582 -27.48 9.49 -12.35
N VAL A 583 -26.59 10.35 -11.88
CA VAL A 583 -26.97 11.56 -11.13
C VAL A 583 -27.79 12.49 -12.01
N ALA A 584 -27.41 12.67 -13.29
CA ALA A 584 -28.20 13.43 -14.26
C ALA A 584 -29.59 12.81 -14.46
N ALA A 585 -29.67 11.50 -14.67
CA ALA A 585 -30.95 10.80 -14.81
C ALA A 585 -31.81 10.88 -13.53
N TRP A 586 -31.21 10.80 -12.34
CA TRP A 586 -31.92 10.93 -11.07
C TRP A 586 -32.44 12.33 -10.80
N HIS A 587 -31.73 13.37 -11.29
CA HIS A 587 -32.22 14.73 -11.27
C HIS A 587 -33.47 14.87 -12.16
N ASP A 588 -33.40 14.40 -13.41
CA ASP A 588 -34.52 14.49 -14.36
C ASP A 588 -35.75 13.68 -13.91
N MET A 589 -35.54 12.57 -13.19
CA MET A 589 -36.61 11.76 -12.61
C MET A 589 -37.16 12.31 -11.28
N GLY A 590 -36.57 13.36 -10.71
CA GLY A 590 -36.97 13.92 -9.40
C GLY A 590 -36.59 13.05 -8.19
N ILE A 591 -35.73 12.04 -8.37
CA ILE A 591 -35.28 11.13 -7.30
C ILE A 591 -34.38 11.87 -6.30
N LEU A 592 -33.50 12.75 -6.79
CA LEU A 592 -32.60 13.52 -5.92
C LEU A 592 -33.35 14.45 -4.97
N ASP A 593 -34.45 15.04 -5.42
CA ASP A 593 -35.30 15.90 -4.60
C ASP A 593 -35.97 15.12 -3.46
N GLU A 594 -36.30 13.85 -3.68
CA GLU A 594 -36.80 12.98 -2.62
C GLU A 594 -35.72 12.61 -1.61
N VAL A 595 -34.51 12.31 -2.07
CA VAL A 595 -33.37 12.02 -1.20
C VAL A 595 -32.99 13.23 -0.35
N TRP A 596 -33.02 14.43 -0.94
CA TRP A 596 -32.68 15.70 -0.29
C TRP A 596 -33.57 16.02 0.93
N LYS A 597 -34.81 15.50 0.96
CA LYS A 597 -35.71 15.64 2.11
C LYS A 597 -35.18 14.93 3.36
N TYR A 598 -34.38 13.88 3.19
CA TYR A 598 -33.86 13.05 4.28
C TYR A 598 -32.39 13.36 4.60
N LYS A 599 -31.52 13.47 3.59
CA LYS A 599 -30.07 13.66 3.79
C LYS A 599 -29.47 14.61 2.75
N LEU A 600 -28.40 15.29 3.12
CA LEU A 600 -27.62 16.13 2.19
C LEU A 600 -26.78 15.27 1.26
N ILE A 601 -26.64 15.67 0.00
CA ILE A 601 -25.89 14.92 -1.02
C ILE A 601 -24.58 15.65 -1.31
N PHE A 602 -23.48 14.91 -1.25
CA PHE A 602 -22.14 15.35 -1.65
C PHE A 602 -21.62 14.41 -2.72
N ILE A 603 -20.92 14.95 -3.72
CA ILE A 603 -20.43 14.21 -4.88
C ILE A 603 -18.91 14.34 -4.92
N GLU A 604 -18.21 13.22 -5.09
CA GLU A 604 -16.77 13.18 -5.37
C GLU A 604 -16.51 13.69 -6.78
N THR A 605 -15.53 14.56 -6.94
CA THR A 605 -15.05 14.99 -8.25
C THR A 605 -13.62 14.51 -8.47
N PRO A 606 -13.14 14.41 -9.72
CA PRO A 606 -11.74 14.06 -9.98
C PRO A 606 -10.75 15.06 -9.35
N ASP A 607 -11.20 16.28 -9.05
CA ASP A 607 -10.38 17.33 -8.46
C ASP A 607 -10.21 17.14 -6.94
N ALA A 608 -8.95 17.18 -6.49
CA ALA A 608 -8.60 16.92 -5.10
C ALA A 608 -9.08 17.99 -4.09
N PRO A 609 -8.91 19.30 -4.33
CA PRO A 609 -9.37 20.32 -3.39
C PRO A 609 -10.89 20.35 -3.26
N GLU A 610 -11.62 20.20 -4.37
CA GLU A 610 -13.09 20.14 -4.33
C GLU A 610 -13.58 18.93 -3.53
N THR A 611 -13.02 17.75 -3.78
CA THR A 611 -13.33 16.54 -3.01
C THR A 611 -13.01 16.69 -1.52
N SER A 612 -11.93 17.41 -1.18
CA SER A 612 -11.56 17.67 0.22
C SER A 612 -12.62 18.53 0.92
N ILE A 613 -13.11 19.57 0.23
CA ILE A 613 -14.19 20.44 0.73
C ILE A 613 -15.50 19.65 0.86
N ALA A 614 -15.82 18.82 -0.13
CA ALA A 614 -17.01 17.96 -0.10
C ALA A 614 -16.98 17.00 1.09
N LEU A 615 -15.84 16.37 1.36
CA LEU A 615 -15.66 15.46 2.50
C LEU A 615 -15.76 16.19 3.84
N GLU A 616 -15.17 17.39 3.96
CA GLU A 616 -15.26 18.17 5.19
C GLU A 616 -16.71 18.55 5.50
N ASN A 617 -17.45 19.00 4.49
CA ASN A 617 -18.86 19.33 4.62
C ASN A 617 -19.73 18.09 4.90
N TYR A 618 -19.37 16.93 4.33
CA TYR A 618 -19.99 15.64 4.65
C TYR A 618 -19.87 15.31 6.13
N ARG A 619 -18.66 15.38 6.69
CA ARG A 619 -18.41 15.13 8.13
C ARG A 619 -19.20 16.09 9.00
N ARG A 620 -19.15 17.40 8.70
CA ARG A 620 -19.93 18.42 9.41
C ARG A 620 -21.44 18.15 9.37
N ALA A 621 -21.97 17.68 8.24
CA ALA A 621 -23.40 17.37 8.12
C ALA A 621 -23.82 16.15 8.95
N CYS A 622 -22.96 15.13 9.05
CA CYS A 622 -23.16 13.99 9.92
C CYS A 622 -23.11 14.39 11.40
N ASP A 623 -22.15 15.23 11.80
CA ASP A 623 -22.00 15.65 13.20
C ASP A 623 -23.12 16.59 13.68
N ASN A 624 -23.69 17.38 12.77
CA ASN A 624 -24.83 18.25 13.07
C ASN A 624 -26.18 17.51 13.09
N GLY A 625 -26.21 16.19 12.89
CA GLY A 625 -27.41 15.35 12.99
C GLY A 625 -28.37 15.43 11.81
N ARG A 626 -28.03 16.13 10.72
CA ARG A 626 -28.84 16.13 9.49
C ARG A 626 -28.63 14.86 8.66
N GLY A 627 -27.44 14.26 8.78
CA GLY A 627 -27.03 13.11 7.97
C GLY A 627 -26.69 13.50 6.53
N ALA A 628 -25.84 12.70 5.92
CA ALA A 628 -25.32 12.97 4.59
C ALA A 628 -25.09 11.70 3.78
N ILE A 629 -25.13 11.86 2.47
CA ILE A 629 -24.84 10.83 1.48
C ILE A 629 -23.63 11.32 0.68
N LEU A 630 -22.58 10.50 0.64
CA LEU A 630 -21.42 10.74 -0.21
C LEU A 630 -21.47 9.81 -1.41
N LEU A 631 -21.72 10.36 -2.60
CA LEU A 631 -21.61 9.65 -3.87
C LEU A 631 -20.15 9.71 -4.31
N SER A 632 -19.52 8.54 -4.44
CA SER A 632 -18.08 8.39 -4.65
C SER A 632 -17.80 7.28 -5.66
N VAL A 633 -16.56 7.17 -6.12
CA VAL A 633 -16.14 6.15 -7.08
C VAL A 633 -15.28 5.11 -6.37
N ALA A 634 -15.51 3.82 -6.64
CA ALA A 634 -14.81 2.71 -6.00
C ALA A 634 -13.30 2.68 -6.30
N ARG A 635 -12.89 3.25 -7.43
CA ARG A 635 -11.48 3.47 -7.83
C ARG A 635 -11.08 4.94 -7.73
N GLY A 636 -11.85 5.73 -6.99
CA GLY A 636 -11.61 7.15 -6.74
C GLY A 636 -10.55 7.38 -5.67
N LYS A 637 -10.37 8.63 -5.27
CA LYS A 637 -9.41 8.99 -4.21
C LYS A 637 -10.01 8.70 -2.84
N VAL A 638 -11.33 8.90 -2.72
CA VAL A 638 -12.08 8.67 -1.48
C VAL A 638 -12.03 7.22 -1.05
N SER A 639 -12.04 6.27 -1.99
CA SER A 639 -12.00 4.84 -1.72
C SER A 639 -10.63 4.29 -1.34
N GLU A 640 -9.55 5.09 -1.42
CA GLU A 640 -8.19 4.63 -1.12
C GLU A 640 -7.62 5.16 0.20
N GLY A 641 -7.80 6.44 0.53
CA GLY A 641 -7.07 7.08 1.64
C GLY A 641 -7.93 7.65 2.78
N ILE A 642 -9.26 7.59 2.66
CA ILE A 642 -10.17 8.25 3.62
C ILE A 642 -10.87 7.22 4.49
N ASP A 643 -10.85 7.48 5.80
CA ASP A 643 -11.52 6.66 6.78
C ASP A 643 -12.89 7.24 7.15
N PHE A 644 -13.89 6.35 7.20
CA PHE A 644 -15.26 6.64 7.62
C PHE A 644 -15.48 6.03 9.00
N ASP A 645 -15.17 6.80 10.03
CA ASP A 645 -15.25 6.32 11.40
C ASP A 645 -16.70 6.45 11.92
N HIS A 646 -17.20 5.43 12.62
CA HIS A 646 -18.46 5.46 13.36
C HIS A 646 -19.67 5.98 12.56
N ASN A 647 -20.20 7.15 12.93
CA ASN A 647 -21.39 7.77 12.34
C ASN A 647 -21.18 8.22 10.89
N TYR A 648 -19.93 8.38 10.45
CA TYR A 648 -19.61 8.77 9.08
C TYR A 648 -19.85 7.66 8.04
N GLY A 649 -20.08 6.42 8.44
CA GLY A 649 -20.15 5.29 7.50
C GLY A 649 -21.14 4.20 7.90
N ARG A 650 -22.33 4.56 8.39
CA ARG A 650 -23.31 3.59 8.92
C ARG A 650 -23.85 2.62 7.88
N ALA A 651 -23.91 3.03 6.62
CA ALA A 651 -24.13 2.13 5.50
C ALA A 651 -23.20 2.47 4.35
N VAL A 652 -22.52 1.46 3.83
CA VAL A 652 -21.83 1.54 2.54
C VAL A 652 -22.63 0.77 1.50
N ILE A 653 -22.97 1.46 0.42
CA ILE A 653 -23.69 0.89 -0.72
C ILE A 653 -22.73 0.80 -1.89
N MET A 654 -22.48 -0.41 -2.37
CA MET A 654 -21.68 -0.67 -3.56
C MET A 654 -22.63 -0.84 -4.76
N PHE A 655 -22.81 0.22 -5.56
CA PHE A 655 -23.60 0.15 -6.79
C PHE A 655 -22.80 -0.53 -7.89
N GLY A 656 -23.23 -1.73 -8.28
CA GLY A 656 -22.55 -2.48 -9.33
C GLY A 656 -21.21 -3.09 -8.91
N VAL A 657 -20.59 -3.84 -9.83
CA VAL A 657 -19.26 -4.42 -9.64
C VAL A 657 -18.20 -3.49 -10.26
N PRO A 658 -17.15 -3.06 -9.52
CA PRO A 658 -16.17 -2.09 -10.00
C PRO A 658 -15.12 -2.74 -10.92
N TYR A 659 -15.54 -3.17 -12.10
CA TYR A 659 -14.62 -3.69 -13.13
C TYR A 659 -13.72 -2.58 -13.69
N GLN A 660 -12.50 -2.96 -14.08
CA GLN A 660 -11.66 -2.11 -14.91
C GLN A 660 -12.26 -1.99 -16.32
N TYR A 661 -11.89 -0.93 -17.02
CA TYR A 661 -12.29 -0.75 -18.41
C TYR A 661 -11.64 -1.80 -19.31
N THR A 662 -12.43 -2.79 -19.71
CA THR A 662 -11.97 -4.00 -20.44
C THR A 662 -11.51 -3.73 -21.86
N GLU A 663 -11.89 -2.59 -22.44
CA GLU A 663 -11.47 -2.22 -23.80
C GLU A 663 -10.10 -1.55 -23.83
N SER A 664 -9.54 -1.18 -22.65
CA SER A 664 -8.17 -0.67 -22.54
C SER A 664 -7.16 -1.66 -23.12
N ARG A 665 -6.30 -1.18 -24.01
CA ARG A 665 -5.26 -1.99 -24.65
C ARG A 665 -4.16 -2.39 -23.68
N ILE A 666 -3.84 -1.52 -22.72
CA ILE A 666 -2.90 -1.80 -21.62
C ILE A 666 -3.37 -3.01 -20.82
N LEU A 667 -4.65 -3.04 -20.46
CA LEU A 667 -5.21 -4.15 -19.71
C LEU A 667 -5.23 -5.44 -20.52
N LYS A 668 -5.64 -5.39 -21.80
CA LYS A 668 -5.62 -6.58 -22.69
C LYS A 668 -4.22 -7.17 -22.82
N ALA A 669 -3.20 -6.34 -23.06
CA ALA A 669 -1.82 -6.77 -23.12
C ALA A 669 -1.35 -7.41 -21.80
N ARG A 670 -1.75 -6.85 -20.66
CA ARG A 670 -1.45 -7.41 -19.34
C ARG A 670 -2.16 -8.76 -19.13
N LEU A 671 -3.41 -8.88 -19.53
CA LEU A 671 -4.18 -10.12 -19.42
C LEU A 671 -3.57 -11.24 -20.26
N GLU A 672 -3.16 -10.94 -21.51
CA GLU A 672 -2.45 -11.87 -22.38
C GLU A 672 -1.12 -12.32 -21.74
N PHE A 673 -0.34 -11.37 -21.20
CA PHE A 673 0.90 -11.68 -20.49
C PHE A 673 0.67 -12.58 -19.27
N LEU A 674 -0.35 -12.29 -18.46
CA LEU A 674 -0.68 -13.09 -17.27
C LEU A 674 -1.14 -14.51 -17.63
N ARG A 675 -1.86 -14.65 -18.74
CA ARG A 675 -2.31 -15.93 -19.27
C ARG A 675 -1.13 -16.78 -19.75
N ASP A 676 -0.21 -16.19 -20.51
CA ASP A 676 0.85 -16.94 -21.18
C ASP A 676 1.97 -17.32 -20.19
N ASN A 677 2.32 -16.44 -19.26
CA ASN A 677 3.42 -16.67 -18.32
C ASN A 677 3.00 -17.33 -17.01
N PHE A 678 1.87 -16.90 -16.43
CA PHE A 678 1.43 -17.35 -15.11
C PHE A 678 0.22 -18.30 -15.17
N ARG A 679 -0.31 -18.57 -16.37
CA ARG A 679 -1.52 -19.39 -16.58
C ARG A 679 -2.75 -18.88 -15.81
N ILE A 680 -2.79 -17.57 -15.55
CA ILE A 680 -3.94 -16.91 -14.91
C ILE A 680 -4.96 -16.59 -16.00
N ARG A 681 -6.20 -17.09 -15.84
CA ARG A 681 -7.28 -16.79 -16.78
C ARG A 681 -7.68 -15.32 -16.69
N GLU A 682 -8.07 -14.75 -17.82
CA GLU A 682 -8.40 -13.32 -17.92
C GLU A 682 -9.56 -12.94 -16.99
N ASN A 683 -10.64 -13.72 -17.00
CA ASN A 683 -11.79 -13.49 -16.13
C ASN A 683 -11.45 -13.65 -14.64
N ASP A 684 -10.45 -14.48 -14.30
CA ASP A 684 -10.05 -14.67 -12.92
C ASP A 684 -9.37 -13.43 -12.35
N PHE A 685 -8.46 -12.83 -13.12
CA PHE A 685 -7.82 -11.57 -12.77
C PHE A 685 -8.82 -10.41 -12.71
N LEU A 686 -9.70 -10.27 -13.71
CA LEU A 686 -10.72 -9.21 -13.72
C LEU A 686 -11.65 -9.29 -12.51
N THR A 687 -12.06 -10.49 -12.14
CA THR A 687 -12.93 -10.72 -10.98
C THR A 687 -12.17 -10.49 -9.68
N PHE A 688 -10.92 -10.94 -9.59
CA PHE A 688 -10.04 -10.69 -8.45
C PHE A 688 -9.88 -9.18 -8.20
N ASP A 689 -9.47 -8.43 -9.21
CA ASP A 689 -9.25 -6.99 -9.08
C ASP A 689 -10.55 -6.25 -8.73
N ALA A 690 -11.69 -6.64 -9.32
CA ALA A 690 -12.99 -6.03 -8.99
C ALA A 690 -13.43 -6.33 -7.55
N MET A 691 -13.25 -7.56 -7.05
CA MET A 691 -13.62 -7.91 -5.68
C MET A 691 -12.69 -7.25 -4.66
N ARG A 692 -11.39 -7.12 -4.97
CA ARG A 692 -10.42 -6.39 -4.15
C ARG A 692 -10.87 -4.95 -3.90
N HIS A 693 -11.22 -4.20 -4.94
CA HIS A 693 -11.69 -2.82 -4.81
C HIS A 693 -13.06 -2.73 -4.11
N ALA A 694 -13.98 -3.66 -4.40
CA ALA A 694 -15.29 -3.69 -3.72
C ALA A 694 -15.12 -3.94 -2.22
N ALA A 695 -14.29 -4.92 -1.82
CA ALA A 695 -13.99 -5.22 -0.44
C ALA A 695 -13.25 -4.07 0.25
N GLN A 696 -12.37 -3.35 -0.44
CA GLN A 696 -11.70 -2.17 0.09
C GLN A 696 -12.71 -1.05 0.41
N CYS A 697 -13.64 -0.77 -0.51
CA CYS A 697 -14.66 0.25 -0.30
C CYS A 697 -15.57 -0.10 0.89
N VAL A 698 -16.06 -1.34 0.90
CA VAL A 698 -16.99 -1.84 1.91
C VAL A 698 -16.31 -2.03 3.28
N GLY A 699 -15.04 -2.45 3.30
CA GLY A 699 -14.26 -2.64 4.51
C GLY A 699 -13.96 -1.36 5.29
N ARG A 700 -14.21 -0.18 4.71
CA ARG A 700 -14.03 1.11 5.39
C ARG A 700 -15.08 1.39 6.46
N VAL A 701 -16.20 0.67 6.45
CA VAL A 701 -17.29 0.76 7.45
C VAL A 701 -16.82 0.37 8.84
N LEU A 702 -15.83 -0.53 8.95
CA LEU A 702 -15.44 -1.13 10.23
C LEU A 702 -14.09 -0.61 10.70
N ARG A 703 -14.08 -0.03 11.89
CA ARG A 703 -12.87 0.49 12.54
C ARG A 703 -12.53 -0.20 13.86
N GLY A 704 -13.52 -0.83 14.48
CA GLY A 704 -13.34 -1.59 15.71
C GLY A 704 -14.52 -2.52 15.95
N LYS A 705 -14.36 -3.45 16.90
CA LYS A 705 -15.42 -4.39 17.27
C LYS A 705 -16.62 -3.72 17.98
N THR A 706 -16.47 -2.48 18.43
CA THR A 706 -17.55 -1.68 19.00
C THR A 706 -18.36 -0.93 17.94
N ASP A 707 -17.78 -0.71 16.77
CA ASP A 707 -18.43 -0.01 15.69
C ASP A 707 -19.37 -0.96 14.93
N TYR A 708 -20.34 -0.40 14.22
CA TYR A 708 -21.24 -1.18 13.39
C TYR A 708 -21.65 -0.46 12.11
N GLY A 709 -21.95 -1.25 11.09
CA GLY A 709 -22.52 -0.72 9.86
C GLY A 709 -23.00 -1.76 8.87
N LEU A 710 -23.79 -1.29 7.92
CA LEU A 710 -24.39 -2.09 6.86
C LEU A 710 -23.48 -2.10 5.63
N MET A 711 -23.35 -3.27 5.02
CA MET A 711 -22.55 -3.49 3.82
C MET A 711 -23.48 -3.97 2.71
N VAL A 712 -23.88 -3.08 1.80
CA VAL A 712 -24.89 -3.39 0.79
C VAL A 712 -24.23 -3.54 -0.57
N PHE A 713 -24.33 -4.72 -1.16
CA PHE A 713 -23.88 -5.01 -2.52
C PHE A 713 -25.07 -4.98 -3.47
N ALA A 714 -25.21 -3.90 -4.24
CA ALA A 714 -26.31 -3.71 -5.18
C ALA A 714 -25.93 -4.17 -6.60
N ASP A 715 -25.84 -5.49 -6.79
CA ASP A 715 -25.71 -6.12 -8.11
C ASP A 715 -25.97 -7.64 -7.99
N LYS A 716 -26.78 -8.20 -8.91
CA LYS A 716 -27.04 -9.64 -8.98
C LYS A 716 -25.76 -10.48 -9.08
N ARG A 717 -24.69 -9.94 -9.65
CA ARG A 717 -23.44 -10.68 -9.86
C ARG A 717 -22.70 -11.02 -8.57
N PHE A 718 -22.87 -10.26 -7.48
CA PHE A 718 -22.24 -10.59 -6.19
C PHE A 718 -22.78 -11.89 -5.57
N ALA A 719 -23.99 -12.31 -5.96
CA ALA A 719 -24.58 -13.56 -5.50
C ALA A 719 -23.91 -14.82 -6.09
N ARG A 720 -23.13 -14.67 -7.18
CA ARG A 720 -22.47 -15.82 -7.82
C ARG A 720 -21.27 -16.30 -6.99
N ALA A 721 -21.11 -17.62 -6.90
CA ALA A 721 -20.05 -18.26 -6.10
C ALA A 721 -18.62 -17.83 -6.51
N ASP A 722 -18.37 -17.62 -7.81
CA ASP A 722 -17.05 -17.20 -8.32
C ASP A 722 -16.60 -15.83 -7.82
N LYS A 723 -17.56 -14.97 -7.45
CA LYS A 723 -17.32 -13.62 -6.91
C LYS A 723 -17.36 -13.62 -5.39
N ARG A 724 -18.37 -14.26 -4.82
CA ARG A 724 -18.56 -14.36 -3.37
C ARG A 724 -17.35 -15.00 -2.70
N ASN A 725 -16.78 -16.04 -3.29
CA ASN A 725 -15.62 -16.74 -2.72
C ASN A 725 -14.31 -15.95 -2.84
N LYS A 726 -14.26 -14.91 -3.70
CA LYS A 726 -13.10 -14.01 -3.81
C LYS A 726 -13.16 -12.85 -2.82
N LEU A 727 -14.30 -12.60 -2.19
CA LEU A 727 -14.37 -11.66 -1.07
C LEU A 727 -13.56 -12.20 0.12
N PRO A 728 -12.94 -11.33 0.93
CA PRO A 728 -12.26 -11.71 2.17
C PRO A 728 -13.09 -12.65 3.03
N LYS A 729 -12.44 -13.66 3.64
CA LYS A 729 -13.13 -14.67 4.48
C LYS A 729 -13.99 -14.02 5.56
N TRP A 730 -13.48 -12.94 6.16
CA TRP A 730 -14.17 -12.22 7.22
C TRP A 730 -15.47 -11.53 6.76
N ILE A 731 -15.65 -11.22 5.47
CA ILE A 731 -16.93 -10.75 4.91
C ILE A 731 -17.77 -11.95 4.46
N ALA A 732 -17.17 -12.85 3.69
CA ALA A 732 -17.87 -13.96 3.03
C ALA A 732 -18.58 -14.88 4.03
N GLN A 733 -17.98 -15.13 5.20
CA GLN A 733 -18.57 -15.97 6.25
C GLN A 733 -19.88 -15.43 6.84
N TYR A 734 -20.12 -14.11 6.75
CA TYR A 734 -21.35 -13.48 7.26
C TYR A 734 -22.41 -13.25 6.18
N ILE A 735 -22.10 -13.55 4.91
CA ILE A 735 -23.11 -13.56 3.82
C ILE A 735 -23.87 -14.89 3.91
N LYS A 736 -24.91 -14.92 4.75
CA LYS A 736 -25.85 -16.05 4.81
C LYS A 736 -26.53 -16.24 3.46
N GLU A 737 -26.95 -17.47 3.15
CA GLU A 737 -27.67 -17.76 1.90
C GLU A 737 -28.96 -16.94 1.76
N THR A 738 -29.66 -16.72 2.88
CA THR A 738 -30.84 -15.84 2.96
C THR A 738 -30.54 -14.40 2.53
N HIS A 739 -29.33 -13.91 2.81
CA HIS A 739 -28.92 -12.53 2.52
C HIS A 739 -28.25 -12.36 1.14
N SER A 740 -28.08 -13.46 0.41
CA SER A 740 -27.37 -13.47 -0.87
C SER A 740 -28.23 -13.08 -2.08
N ASN A 741 -29.56 -13.15 -1.94
CA ASN A 741 -30.50 -12.94 -3.05
C ASN A 741 -31.74 -12.17 -2.58
N LEU A 742 -31.54 -10.93 -2.12
CA LEU A 742 -32.61 -10.10 -1.58
C LEU A 742 -33.19 -9.15 -2.63
N SER A 743 -34.49 -8.86 -2.49
CA SER A 743 -35.10 -7.68 -3.10
C SER A 743 -34.83 -6.43 -2.26
N THR A 744 -35.02 -5.24 -2.83
CA THR A 744 -34.87 -3.98 -2.10
C THR A 744 -35.66 -3.96 -0.79
N ASP A 745 -36.95 -4.33 -0.82
CA ASP A 745 -37.82 -4.23 0.36
C ASP A 745 -37.40 -5.22 1.47
N MET A 746 -37.02 -6.45 1.09
CA MET A 746 -36.51 -7.46 2.03
C MET A 746 -35.21 -7.00 2.68
N ALA A 747 -34.29 -6.44 1.89
CA ALA A 747 -33.02 -5.92 2.39
C ALA A 747 -33.22 -4.76 3.40
N ILE A 748 -34.24 -3.92 3.19
CA ILE A 748 -34.57 -2.83 4.12
C ILE A 748 -35.15 -3.37 5.43
N VAL A 749 -35.96 -4.43 5.41
CA VAL A 749 -36.48 -5.07 6.63
C VAL A 749 -35.32 -5.60 7.48
N GLU A 750 -34.41 -6.37 6.88
CA GLU A 750 -33.23 -6.88 7.57
C GLU A 750 -32.32 -5.74 8.07
N SER A 751 -32.14 -4.70 7.27
CA SER A 751 -31.37 -3.51 7.66
C SER A 751 -31.99 -2.80 8.87
N LYS A 752 -33.32 -2.65 8.93
CA LYS A 752 -34.01 -2.04 10.08
C LYS A 752 -33.85 -2.87 11.34
N LEU A 753 -34.00 -4.20 11.23
CA LEU A 753 -33.81 -5.12 12.35
C LEU A 753 -32.38 -5.05 12.88
N PHE A 754 -31.41 -5.07 11.97
CA PHE A 754 -30.00 -4.92 12.30
C PHE A 754 -29.74 -3.62 13.05
N ILE A 755 -30.06 -2.46 12.47
CA ILE A 755 -29.78 -1.15 13.08
C ILE A 755 -30.45 -1.04 14.46
N ARG A 756 -31.71 -1.52 14.62
CA ARG A 756 -32.41 -1.51 15.90
C ARG A 756 -31.72 -2.36 16.96
N SER A 757 -31.28 -3.57 16.59
CA SER A 757 -30.51 -4.43 17.49
C SER A 757 -29.15 -3.81 17.82
N MET A 758 -28.54 -3.12 16.85
CA MET A 758 -27.22 -2.53 17.01
C MET A 758 -27.22 -1.26 17.87
N ALA A 759 -28.32 -0.51 17.84
CA ALA A 759 -28.53 0.70 18.62
C ALA A 759 -28.71 0.44 20.13
N GLN A 760 -28.90 -0.82 20.54
CA GLN A 760 -28.91 -1.19 21.96
C GLN A 760 -27.51 -1.06 22.56
N PRO A 761 -27.39 -0.74 23.87
CA PRO A 761 -26.12 -0.66 24.55
C PRO A 761 -25.33 -1.96 24.40
N TYR A 762 -24.02 -1.83 24.27
CA TYR A 762 -23.15 -2.98 24.09
C TYR A 762 -23.20 -3.85 25.36
N PRO A 763 -23.50 -5.16 25.25
CA PRO A 763 -23.65 -6.00 26.44
C PRO A 763 -22.30 -6.15 27.15
N GLU A 764 -22.22 -5.66 28.38
CA GLU A 764 -21.10 -5.93 29.30
C GLU A 764 -21.22 -7.40 29.76
N GLY A 765 -20.21 -8.24 29.48
CA GLY A 765 -20.18 -9.63 29.99
C GLY A 765 -19.75 -10.74 29.03
N LYS A 766 -19.23 -10.45 27.84
CA LYS A 766 -18.66 -11.48 26.93
C LYS A 766 -17.14 -11.40 26.77
N ASN A 767 -16.42 -11.18 27.87
CA ASN A 767 -14.97 -11.36 27.92
C ASN A 767 -14.66 -12.86 27.69
N GLY A 768 -13.65 -13.17 26.87
CA GLY A 768 -13.23 -14.54 26.53
C GLY A 768 -13.52 -15.00 25.09
N VAL A 769 -14.52 -14.40 24.39
CA VAL A 769 -14.83 -14.76 22.99
C VAL A 769 -14.09 -13.87 21.99
N SER A 770 -14.37 -12.55 22.00
CA SER A 770 -13.73 -11.62 21.06
C SER A 770 -12.59 -10.81 21.64
N LEU A 771 -12.50 -10.73 22.98
CA LEU A 771 -11.52 -9.98 23.76
C LEU A 771 -10.97 -10.91 24.83
N TRP A 772 -9.66 -11.11 24.83
CA TRP A 772 -8.93 -11.96 25.75
C TRP A 772 -8.17 -11.14 26.79
N GLU A 773 -8.24 -11.61 28.02
CA GLU A 773 -7.42 -11.16 29.15
C GLU A 773 -6.21 -12.09 29.33
N LEU A 774 -5.33 -11.80 30.29
CA LEU A 774 -4.09 -12.57 30.49
C LEU A 774 -4.37 -14.05 30.78
N ALA A 775 -5.35 -14.30 31.66
CA ALA A 775 -5.76 -15.66 32.03
C ALA A 775 -6.28 -16.46 30.83
N ASP A 776 -6.94 -15.82 29.86
CA ASP A 776 -7.46 -16.47 28.66
C ASP A 776 -6.30 -16.94 27.75
N ILE A 777 -5.27 -16.11 27.61
CA ILE A 777 -4.06 -16.44 26.85
C ILE A 777 -3.34 -17.62 27.51
N GLU A 778 -3.12 -17.57 28.82
CA GLU A 778 -2.42 -18.62 29.57
C GLU A 778 -3.17 -19.97 29.49
N SER A 779 -4.50 -19.94 29.61
CA SER A 779 -5.36 -21.12 29.45
C SER A 779 -5.26 -21.70 28.04
N ARG A 780 -5.24 -20.84 27.01
CA ARG A 780 -5.06 -21.27 25.61
C ARG A 780 -3.68 -21.90 25.38
N GLN A 781 -2.62 -21.29 25.91
CA GLN A 781 -1.25 -21.82 25.81
C GLN A 781 -1.08 -23.15 26.58
N ALA A 782 -1.76 -23.31 27.71
CA ALA A 782 -1.80 -24.59 28.43
C ALA A 782 -2.47 -25.68 27.57
N LYS A 783 -3.61 -25.36 26.95
CA LYS A 783 -4.28 -26.29 26.02
C LYS A 783 -3.40 -26.65 24.83
N GLU A 784 -2.76 -25.67 24.20
CA GLU A 784 -1.87 -25.90 23.04
C GLU A 784 -0.65 -26.77 23.40
N ARG A 785 -0.06 -26.55 24.59
CA ARG A 785 0.99 -27.43 25.11
C ARG A 785 0.50 -28.84 25.39
N GLU A 786 -0.73 -28.98 25.90
CA GLU A 786 -1.33 -30.30 26.14
C GLU A 786 -1.62 -31.03 24.81
N THR A 787 -2.17 -30.35 23.79
CA THR A 787 -2.36 -30.95 22.46
C THR A 787 -1.04 -31.30 21.81
N PHE A 788 -0.03 -30.43 21.91
CA PHE A 788 1.31 -30.71 21.39
C PHE A 788 1.94 -31.92 22.10
N ALA A 789 1.80 -32.02 23.43
CA ALA A 789 2.26 -33.16 24.21
C ALA A 789 1.51 -34.46 23.85
N LYS A 790 0.20 -34.38 23.55
CA LYS A 790 -0.59 -35.53 23.07
C LYS A 790 -0.16 -35.98 21.67
N LEU A 791 0.13 -35.04 20.77
CA LEU A 791 0.62 -35.32 19.41
C LEU A 791 2.02 -35.94 19.42
N MET A 792 2.93 -35.40 20.24
CA MET A 792 4.30 -35.92 20.39
C MET A 792 4.36 -37.22 21.22
N GLY A 793 3.41 -37.43 22.15
CA GLY A 793 3.29 -38.66 22.93
C GLY A 793 2.60 -39.83 22.21
N GLY A 794 2.15 -39.62 20.96
CA GLY A 794 1.51 -40.63 20.11
C GLY A 794 2.47 -41.60 19.42
N GLN A 795 3.78 -41.47 19.59
CA GLN A 795 4.78 -42.46 19.16
C GLN A 795 5.64 -42.86 20.36
N LEU A 796 5.77 -44.18 20.56
CA LEU A 796 6.54 -44.91 21.58
C LEU A 796 5.84 -45.12 22.94
N LYS A 797 4.84 -46.00 22.96
CA LYS A 797 4.72 -46.94 24.08
C LYS A 797 5.66 -48.11 23.81
N VAL A 798 6.83 -48.08 24.44
CA VAL A 798 7.71 -49.25 24.55
C VAL A 798 7.22 -50.03 25.77
N ASP A 799 6.66 -51.22 25.56
CA ASP A 799 6.38 -52.13 26.66
C ASP A 799 7.69 -52.68 27.24
N ALA A 800 7.66 -53.04 28.52
CA ALA A 800 8.81 -53.38 29.37
C ALA A 800 9.66 -54.61 28.93
N ASN A 801 9.44 -55.15 27.73
CA ASN A 801 10.19 -56.28 27.16
C ASN A 801 10.94 -55.97 25.85
N GLY A 802 10.96 -54.72 25.37
CA GLY A 802 11.93 -54.29 24.35
C GLY A 802 11.81 -54.96 22.97
N GLU A 803 10.60 -55.24 22.48
CA GLU A 803 10.37 -55.61 21.08
C GLU A 803 9.63 -54.50 20.33
N VAL A 804 10.17 -54.11 19.17
CA VAL A 804 9.54 -53.20 18.21
C VAL A 804 8.60 -54.03 17.34
N VAL A 805 7.29 -53.78 17.44
CA VAL A 805 6.30 -54.39 16.55
C VAL A 805 5.94 -53.37 15.47
N ASP A 806 6.49 -53.54 14.27
CA ASP A 806 5.94 -52.94 13.06
C ASP A 806 4.55 -53.54 12.81
N LYS A 807 3.57 -52.68 12.53
CA LYS A 807 2.28 -53.10 11.98
C LYS A 807 2.04 -52.40 10.65
N ASP A 808 2.35 -53.15 9.59
CA ASP A 808 1.69 -52.99 8.30
C ASP A 808 0.23 -53.45 8.38
N ASP A 809 -0.61 -52.67 7.71
CA ASP A 809 -1.92 -52.91 7.11
C ASP A 809 -2.65 -54.25 7.35
N SER A 810 -3.90 -54.15 7.82
CA SER A 810 -5.03 -54.78 7.12
C SER A 810 -6.39 -54.34 7.67
N TYR A 811 -7.26 -53.89 6.76
CA TYR A 811 -8.71 -53.86 6.85
C TYR A 811 -9.32 -55.13 7.49
N SER A 812 -10.28 -54.97 8.41
CA SER A 812 -11.60 -55.65 8.43
C SER A 812 -12.32 -55.48 9.78
N ASP A 813 -13.61 -55.18 9.66
CA ASP A 813 -14.73 -55.57 10.53
C ASP A 813 -14.74 -55.13 12.02
N MET A 814 -15.57 -54.12 12.30
CA MET A 814 -16.27 -54.01 13.58
C MET A 814 -17.77 -53.82 13.34
N GLU A 815 -18.51 -54.91 13.50
CA GLU A 815 -19.89 -54.89 13.97
C GLU A 815 -19.89 -54.69 15.49
N ASP A 816 -20.72 -53.74 15.91
CA ASP A 816 -21.63 -53.76 17.06
C ASP A 816 -21.11 -54.20 18.44
N ASP A 817 -20.97 -53.24 19.36
CA ASP A 817 -21.82 -53.26 20.55
C ASP A 817 -21.88 -51.89 21.24
N GLY A 818 -23.11 -51.41 21.42
CA GLY A 818 -23.42 -50.06 21.84
C GLY A 818 -23.37 -49.78 23.34
N LYS A 819 -23.40 -48.47 23.63
CA LYS A 819 -24.21 -47.76 24.66
C LYS A 819 -23.42 -46.64 25.32
N GLN A 820 -23.76 -45.40 24.93
CA GLN A 820 -24.19 -44.26 25.78
C GLN A 820 -23.69 -42.93 25.21
N GLU A 821 -24.40 -42.42 24.21
CA GLU A 821 -24.51 -40.99 23.95
C GLU A 821 -25.97 -40.71 23.57
N ASP A 822 -26.70 -40.07 24.49
CA ASP A 822 -27.99 -39.43 24.24
C ASP A 822 -27.96 -38.13 25.05
N ASP A 823 -27.70 -37.02 24.38
CA ASP A 823 -28.39 -35.74 24.54
C ASP A 823 -27.61 -34.64 23.81
N PHE A 824 -27.79 -34.52 22.49
CA PHE A 824 -27.75 -33.27 21.73
C PHE A 824 -28.09 -33.60 20.28
N ASP A 825 -29.39 -33.61 19.95
CA ASP A 825 -29.96 -33.14 18.67
C ASP A 825 -31.36 -33.74 18.43
N LYS A 826 -32.37 -32.99 18.90
CA LYS A 826 -33.72 -33.02 18.34
C LYS A 826 -34.15 -31.57 18.17
N GLU A 827 -34.25 -31.13 16.92
CA GLU A 827 -35.40 -30.40 16.37
C GLU A 827 -35.05 -29.88 14.98
N PHE A 828 -35.18 -30.73 13.96
CA PHE A 828 -35.84 -30.33 12.72
C PHE A 828 -36.56 -31.55 12.15
N GLY A 829 -37.88 -31.47 12.23
CA GLY A 829 -38.81 -32.49 11.75
C GLY A 829 -38.98 -32.47 10.23
N GLU A 830 -39.35 -33.66 9.78
CA GLU A 830 -39.57 -34.16 8.44
C GLU A 830 -40.62 -33.44 7.60
N GLY A 831 -40.54 -33.68 6.29
CA GLY A 831 -41.62 -33.50 5.32
C GLY A 831 -41.28 -34.11 3.95
N HIS A 832 -41.44 -35.44 3.83
CA HIS A 832 -41.90 -36.27 2.69
C HIS A 832 -42.21 -35.56 1.33
N ASP A 833 -41.91 -36.06 0.12
CA ASP A 833 -42.24 -37.38 -0.43
C ASP A 833 -41.51 -37.70 -1.78
N LEU A 834 -40.98 -38.94 -1.86
CA LEU A 834 -41.15 -39.97 -2.91
C LEU A 834 -40.78 -39.73 -4.42
N VAL A 835 -39.94 -40.67 -4.93
CA VAL A 835 -40.11 -41.48 -6.17
C VAL A 835 -39.73 -40.77 -7.50
N GLN A 836 -38.86 -41.26 -8.42
CA GLN A 836 -38.40 -42.61 -8.78
C GLN A 836 -37.27 -42.55 -9.87
N ILE A 837 -36.42 -43.60 -9.88
CA ILE A 837 -35.87 -44.36 -11.04
C ILE A 837 -34.62 -43.83 -11.80
N ASN A 838 -33.53 -44.62 -11.69
CA ASN A 838 -32.61 -45.20 -12.71
C ASN A 838 -32.53 -44.54 -14.11
N GLU A 839 -31.43 -44.52 -14.86
CA GLU A 839 -30.40 -45.54 -15.10
C GLU A 839 -29.32 -44.96 -16.06
N MET A 840 -28.08 -45.45 -15.91
CA MET A 840 -27.07 -45.79 -16.93
C MET A 840 -26.71 -44.87 -18.12
N ASP A 841 -25.43 -44.47 -18.11
CA ASP A 841 -24.36 -44.69 -19.11
C ASP A 841 -24.67 -45.07 -20.58
N GLN A 842 -23.80 -44.51 -21.45
CA GLN A 842 -23.56 -44.71 -22.89
C GLN A 842 -24.56 -43.97 -23.81
N VAL A 843 -24.13 -43.16 -24.78
CA VAL A 843 -23.42 -43.56 -26.01
C VAL A 843 -22.82 -42.32 -26.69
N MET A 844 -21.59 -42.46 -27.22
CA MET A 844 -21.03 -41.61 -28.28
C MET A 844 -21.75 -41.81 -29.61
N GLN A 845 -22.15 -40.73 -30.30
CA GLN A 845 -21.93 -40.48 -31.75
C GLN A 845 -22.91 -39.41 -32.29
N GLU A 846 -22.34 -38.48 -33.07
CA GLU A 846 -22.94 -37.71 -34.19
C GLU A 846 -24.17 -36.83 -33.91
N VAL A 847 -23.96 -35.50 -33.79
CA VAL A 847 -24.03 -34.47 -34.85
C VAL A 847 -23.50 -33.15 -34.30
#